data_AF-A0A1Y2BUP1-F1
#
_entry.id   AF-A0A1Y2BUP1-F1
#
_cell.length_a   1.000
_cell.length_b   1.000
_cell.length_c   1.000
_cell.angle_alpha   90.00
_cell.angle_beta   90.00
_cell.angle_gamma   90.00
#
_symmetry.space_group_name_H-M   'P 1'
#
loop_
_entity.id
_entity.type
_entity.pdbx_description
1 polymer ?
#
loop_
_entity_poly.entity_id
_entity_poly.type
_entity_poly.pdbx_seq_one_letter_code
_entity_poly.pdbx_strand_id
1 'polypeptide(L)'
;MNENDKMNNYIGNKDENNKIKFYDLFQVLHNIKTKINKKKLNNSSFNIEFINEIFKNFDYILIKDMIFLLQNGYIEKKIPELTNYEMLKKDYINKHREIIWTLLIEYGYLIVDVTTNNGNISEVRKLIIKTEDIREFIKKNFFEWKKNLFNVEKIKNTIDSLTKFLKDKIKSNLGYSTGYDYYKNEFIDKYYSIIYSLLSLSDECEVVTKEIFNENNNIRELLIIPKDNLETNTLNNNKNDIIYIIINYNNNVEKGCIEALDYNENLIFDKIELKNEYDKIIKFGIAFNKKICDVIYEINYGNKIKEKEMQKEIYTGEKFQYASNENCYLIDKTKMISKLINRKGINAYLITRPRRFGKSLNLSMIKDFFEKPINEKENEDKKFVFDGLEVSKDRKNMRHFHKYPVIYLNFKSNNNKEDDNSSIINFLKKEISSVFNYYKKRIDFNKLSRDQQEEWNKIEQKSDGVILQSTIKFLCTCLKEFYKRNCIILIDEYDKIFSEKLKSESTFGTIKTFFSDTFKGNDYLHFGIVTGCLDIGLNELNSGANNFTKCSLLKDNYFSDCYGFTEDELKNVLSNFNISDSKEKSDDIEDGIKERLKKKYGGYSCVSNIGIIKNIYNPYSIMKFVQKNKNKRDNFELSNYWIYSEKNEKLKNLLKNIV
;
A
#
# COMPACT_ATOMS: atom_id res chain seq x y z
N MET A 1 16.51 -12.99 77.94
CA MET A 1 16.54 -14.31 77.28
C MET A 1 15.99 -14.13 75.88
N ASN A 2 16.89 -14.32 74.93
CA ASN A 2 16.84 -14.55 73.48
C ASN A 2 15.52 -14.57 72.69
N GLU A 3 15.67 -13.99 71.49
CA GLU A 3 15.35 -14.56 70.17
C GLU A 3 13.96 -15.17 69.97
N ASN A 4 13.17 -14.58 69.07
CA ASN A 4 13.16 -15.03 67.68
C ASN A 4 12.10 -14.29 66.87
N ASP A 5 12.59 -13.71 65.77
CA ASP A 5 11.97 -13.60 64.45
C ASP A 5 10.52 -14.09 64.29
N LYS A 6 9.66 -13.18 63.84
CA LYS A 6 9.06 -13.23 62.48
C LYS A 6 7.99 -12.14 62.30
N MET A 7 8.18 -11.39 61.21
CA MET A 7 7.18 -11.15 60.15
C MET A 7 5.78 -10.61 60.50
N ASN A 8 5.46 -9.54 59.76
CA ASN A 8 4.13 -9.14 59.27
C ASN A 8 3.15 -8.43 60.22
N ASN A 9 2.91 -7.16 59.86
CA ASN A 9 1.62 -6.51 59.57
C ASN A 9 0.45 -6.67 60.55
N TYR A 10 -0.17 -5.54 60.93
CA TYR A 10 -1.56 -5.17 60.57
C TYR A 10 -1.99 -3.82 61.23
N ILE A 11 -2.39 -2.85 60.37
CA ILE A 11 -3.56 -1.93 60.45
C ILE A 11 -3.70 -0.83 61.55
N GLY A 12 -3.90 0.44 61.10
CA GLY A 12 -5.12 1.23 61.45
C GLY A 12 -5.06 2.65 62.08
N ASN A 13 -5.02 3.72 61.23
CA ASN A 13 -5.87 4.95 61.14
C ASN A 13 -6.09 6.09 62.21
N LYS A 14 -6.12 7.36 61.65
CA LYS A 14 -6.86 8.65 61.96
C LYS A 14 -6.34 9.66 63.03
N ASP A 15 -6.51 11.01 63.00
CA ASP A 15 -6.97 12.11 62.10
C ASP A 15 -6.67 13.52 62.75
N GLU A 16 -6.93 14.62 62.01
CA GLU A 16 -6.44 16.04 62.03
C GLU A 16 -7.03 17.13 62.99
N ASN A 17 -6.30 18.28 63.04
CA ASN A 17 -6.71 19.73 62.95
C ASN A 17 -6.67 20.74 64.15
N ASN A 18 -5.76 21.74 64.02
CA ASN A 18 -5.97 23.22 63.87
C ASN A 18 -5.60 24.32 64.93
N LYS A 19 -5.03 25.44 64.36
CA LYS A 19 -4.73 26.85 64.79
C LYS A 19 -3.47 27.13 65.65
N ILE A 20 -2.43 27.96 65.36
CA ILE A 20 -1.99 29.11 64.46
C ILE A 20 -1.89 30.50 65.15
N LYS A 21 -0.65 31.06 65.23
CA LYS A 21 -0.22 32.40 64.70
C LYS A 21 1.32 32.57 64.65
N PHE A 22 1.76 33.41 63.69
CA PHE A 22 3.03 33.56 62.94
C PHE A 22 4.36 33.92 63.64
N TYR A 23 5.48 33.50 63.01
CA TYR A 23 6.85 34.06 63.13
C TYR A 23 7.51 34.25 61.73
N ASP A 24 8.58 35.04 61.75
CA ASP A 24 9.24 35.90 60.76
C ASP A 24 9.89 35.24 59.51
N LEU A 25 9.74 35.88 58.33
CA LEU A 25 10.16 35.39 57.00
C LEU A 25 11.69 35.43 56.79
N PHE A 26 12.44 36.21 57.58
CA PHE A 26 13.90 36.33 57.45
C PHE A 26 14.67 35.12 58.02
N GLN A 27 14.14 34.42 59.02
CA GLN A 27 14.77 33.21 59.58
C GLN A 27 14.59 31.98 58.70
N VAL A 28 13.50 31.90 57.92
CA VAL A 28 13.27 30.82 56.94
C VAL A 28 14.22 30.98 55.75
N LEU A 29 14.40 32.20 55.25
CA LEU A 29 15.37 32.49 54.18
C LEU A 29 16.82 32.26 54.62
N HIS A 30 17.16 32.57 55.89
CA HIS A 30 18.49 32.28 56.43
C HIS A 30 18.75 30.77 56.63
N ASN A 31 17.74 29.99 57.03
CA ASN A 31 17.86 28.52 57.16
C ASN A 31 17.89 27.78 55.81
N ILE A 32 17.21 28.31 54.78
CA ILE A 32 17.31 27.77 53.41
C ILE A 32 18.67 28.13 52.81
N LYS A 33 19.18 29.36 52.97
CA LYS A 33 20.54 29.74 52.55
C LYS A 33 21.63 28.94 53.27
N THR A 34 21.49 28.65 54.56
CA THR A 34 22.50 27.91 55.33
C THR A 34 22.46 26.39 55.11
N LYS A 35 21.30 25.79 54.81
CA LYS A 35 21.22 24.38 54.35
C LYS A 35 21.72 24.19 52.92
N ILE A 36 21.56 25.19 52.05
CA ILE A 36 22.13 25.17 50.69
C ILE A 36 23.65 25.45 50.72
N ASN A 37 24.18 26.16 51.73
CA ASN A 37 25.61 26.48 51.83
C ASN A 37 26.49 25.47 52.60
N LYS A 38 26.04 24.24 52.88
CA LYS A 38 26.90 23.16 53.43
C LYS A 38 27.14 21.96 52.50
N LYS A 39 26.88 22.10 51.20
CA LYS A 39 27.64 21.44 50.14
C LYS A 39 27.89 22.48 49.06
N LYS A 40 29.15 22.84 48.84
CA LYS A 40 29.59 23.72 47.75
C LYS A 40 28.84 23.36 46.46
N LEU A 41 28.02 24.29 45.97
CA LEU A 41 27.62 24.39 44.58
C LEU A 41 28.90 24.50 43.75
N ASN A 42 29.36 23.37 43.22
CA ASN A 42 30.37 23.29 42.17
C ASN A 42 30.26 21.96 41.40
N ASN A 43 29.04 21.44 41.23
CA ASN A 43 28.82 20.26 40.41
C ASN A 43 27.97 20.63 39.19
N SER A 44 28.63 21.14 38.15
CA SER A 44 28.11 21.04 36.79
C SER A 44 27.69 19.58 36.48
N SER A 45 28.38 18.59 37.05
CA SER A 45 28.03 17.17 36.92
C SER A 45 26.65 16.79 37.47
N PHE A 46 26.23 17.31 38.63
CA PHE A 46 24.95 16.94 39.25
C PHE A 46 23.75 17.55 38.51
N ASN A 47 23.89 18.79 38.05
CA ASN A 47 22.88 19.46 37.23
C ASN A 47 22.73 18.77 35.86
N ILE A 48 23.85 18.32 35.28
CA ILE A 48 23.87 17.57 34.02
C ILE A 48 23.31 16.16 34.21
N GLU A 49 23.65 15.45 35.28
CA GLU A 49 23.12 14.10 35.56
C GLU A 49 21.60 14.10 35.78
N PHE A 50 21.06 15.05 36.55
CA PHE A 50 19.62 15.15 36.78
C PHE A 50 18.85 15.47 35.50
N ILE A 51 19.33 16.46 34.73
CA ILE A 51 18.76 16.79 33.41
C ILE A 51 18.88 15.59 32.47
N ASN A 52 20.03 14.92 32.41
CA ASN A 52 20.22 13.73 31.59
C ASN A 52 19.29 12.57 32.00
N GLU A 53 19.06 12.35 33.30
CA GLU A 53 18.15 11.31 33.80
C GLU A 53 16.69 11.60 33.47
N ILE A 54 16.32 12.88 33.55
CA ILE A 54 15.07 13.42 33.04
C ILE A 54 15.01 13.06 31.55
N PHE A 55 15.83 13.65 30.68
CA PHE A 55 15.78 13.50 29.22
C PHE A 55 15.90 12.05 28.71
N LYS A 56 16.58 11.14 29.42
CA LYS A 56 16.65 9.70 29.10
C LYS A 56 15.28 9.02 29.02
N ASN A 57 14.25 9.59 29.66
CA ASN A 57 12.92 8.99 29.79
C ASN A 57 11.79 9.84 29.18
N PHE A 58 12.11 10.92 28.43
CA PHE A 58 11.09 11.78 27.81
C PHE A 58 10.54 11.22 26.51
N ASP A 59 9.36 11.69 26.11
CA ASP A 59 8.72 11.30 24.87
C ASP A 59 9.14 12.18 23.67
N TYR A 60 8.65 11.79 22.50
CA TYR A 60 8.94 12.40 21.21
C TYR A 60 8.44 13.86 21.05
N ILE A 61 7.53 14.37 21.90
CA ILE A 61 7.03 15.76 21.81
C ILE A 61 8.11 16.75 22.24
N LEU A 62 8.85 16.44 23.31
CA LEU A 62 9.94 17.29 23.76
C LEU A 62 11.12 17.29 22.76
N ILE A 63 11.32 16.17 22.06
CA ILE A 63 12.31 16.06 20.98
C ILE A 63 12.01 17.05 19.86
N LYS A 64 10.75 17.15 19.42
CA LYS A 64 10.35 18.15 18.41
C LYS A 64 10.70 19.55 18.87
N ASP A 65 10.31 19.89 20.09
CA ASP A 65 10.56 21.21 20.65
C ASP A 65 12.06 21.51 20.70
N MET A 66 12.88 20.53 21.07
CA MET A 66 14.34 20.66 21.06
C MET A 66 14.94 20.80 19.66
N ILE A 67 14.45 20.04 18.67
CA ILE A 67 14.87 20.19 17.26
C ILE A 67 14.54 21.59 16.78
N PHE A 68 13.31 22.06 17.02
CA PHE A 68 12.87 23.40 16.64
C PHE A 68 13.73 24.48 17.29
N LEU A 69 13.97 24.37 18.60
CA LEU A 69 14.84 25.29 19.35
C LEU A 69 16.27 25.30 18.78
N LEU A 70 16.84 24.14 18.46
CA LEU A 70 18.19 24.03 17.91
C LEU A 70 18.31 24.57 16.48
N GLN A 71 17.27 24.38 15.65
CA GLN A 71 17.20 24.88 14.28
C GLN A 71 17.01 26.40 14.24
N ASN A 72 16.01 26.91 14.96
CA ASN A 72 15.61 28.33 14.90
C ASN A 72 16.36 29.22 15.89
N GLY A 73 17.02 28.64 16.90
CA GLY A 73 17.70 29.36 17.97
C GLY A 73 16.77 29.89 19.08
N TYR A 74 15.45 29.70 18.94
CA TYR A 74 14.45 30.09 19.92
C TYR A 74 13.24 29.14 19.91
N ILE A 75 12.42 29.19 20.97
CA ILE A 75 11.13 28.50 21.07
C ILE A 75 10.15 29.28 21.93
N GLU A 76 8.85 29.22 21.63
CA GLU A 76 7.80 29.86 22.43
C GLU A 76 7.05 28.82 23.27
N LYS A 77 7.06 28.99 24.60
CA LYS A 77 6.46 28.03 25.55
C LYS A 77 5.87 28.69 26.78
N LYS A 78 4.92 27.99 27.41
CA LYS A 78 4.44 28.32 28.75
C LYS A 78 5.51 27.98 29.78
N ILE A 79 5.74 28.89 30.74
CA ILE A 79 6.70 28.71 31.82
C ILE A 79 5.92 28.61 33.13
N PRO A 80 5.69 27.39 33.66
CA PRO A 80 5.06 27.24 34.98
C PRO A 80 6.01 27.69 36.09
N GLU A 81 5.45 28.29 37.15
CA GLU A 81 6.20 28.59 38.38
C GLU A 81 6.40 27.32 39.21
N LEU A 82 7.62 27.10 39.70
CA LEU A 82 7.95 25.97 40.56
C LEU A 82 7.63 26.32 42.02
N THR A 83 6.46 25.90 42.50
CA THR A 83 5.97 26.28 43.84
C THR A 83 6.30 25.28 44.94
N ASN A 84 6.64 24.03 44.62
CA ASN A 84 7.00 23.02 45.62
C ASN A 84 8.00 21.96 45.09
N TYR A 85 8.61 21.20 46.01
CA TYR A 85 9.59 20.16 45.68
C TYR A 85 8.97 18.91 45.01
N GLU A 86 7.67 18.68 45.17
CA GLU A 86 7.00 17.54 44.52
C GLU A 86 6.96 17.69 43.01
N MET A 87 6.95 18.91 42.50
CA MET A 87 7.04 19.23 41.07
C MET A 87 8.35 18.77 40.42
N LEU A 88 9.39 18.52 41.22
CA LEU A 88 10.69 18.01 40.76
C LEU A 88 10.79 16.47 40.78
N LYS A 89 9.75 15.77 41.27
CA LYS A 89 9.70 14.31 41.22
C LYS A 89 9.48 13.83 39.78
N LYS A 90 10.20 12.79 39.37
CA LYS A 90 10.15 12.19 38.03
C LYS A 90 8.72 11.93 37.53
N ASP A 91 7.86 11.37 38.38
CA ASP A 91 6.46 11.07 38.02
C ASP A 91 5.62 12.32 37.76
N TYR A 92 5.95 13.44 38.40
CA TYR A 92 5.26 14.72 38.21
C TYR A 92 5.73 15.39 36.92
N ILE A 93 7.04 15.48 36.69
CA ILE A 93 7.60 16.05 35.46
C ILE A 93 7.15 15.26 34.22
N ASN A 94 7.02 13.93 34.33
CA ASN A 94 6.47 13.09 33.26
C ASN A 94 5.02 13.45 32.88
N LYS A 95 4.23 13.97 33.83
CA LYS A 95 2.84 14.43 33.63
C LYS A 95 2.75 15.91 33.24
N HIS A 96 3.71 16.73 33.68
CA HIS A 96 3.76 18.19 33.53
C HIS A 96 5.06 18.62 32.85
N ARG A 97 5.10 18.45 31.53
CA ARG A 97 6.34 18.53 30.72
C ARG A 97 6.84 19.95 30.56
N GLU A 98 5.93 20.91 30.64
CA GLU A 98 6.20 22.34 30.62
C GLU A 98 7.24 22.78 31.65
N ILE A 99 7.37 22.03 32.76
CA ILE A 99 8.37 22.24 33.82
C ILE A 99 9.80 22.20 33.27
N ILE A 100 10.06 21.44 32.20
CA ILE A 100 11.39 21.34 31.60
C ILE A 100 11.91 22.71 31.13
N TRP A 101 11.02 23.58 30.64
CA TRP A 101 11.38 24.91 30.17
C TRP A 101 11.78 25.80 31.35
N THR A 102 11.06 25.70 32.47
CA THR A 102 11.44 26.37 33.71
C THR A 102 12.80 25.88 34.21
N LEU A 103 13.05 24.57 34.22
CA LEU A 103 14.36 24.02 34.62
C LEU A 103 15.49 24.51 33.71
N LEU A 104 15.30 24.51 32.39
CA LEU A 104 16.33 24.98 31.44
C LEU A 104 16.66 26.47 31.63
N ILE A 105 15.69 27.29 32.08
CA ILE A 105 15.92 28.69 32.42
C ILE A 105 16.66 28.81 33.76
N GLU A 106 16.20 28.14 34.81
CA GLU A 106 16.79 28.17 36.16
C GLU A 106 18.24 27.67 36.16
N TYR A 107 18.56 26.66 35.36
CA TYR A 107 19.91 26.16 35.18
C TYR A 107 20.74 26.96 34.16
N GLY A 108 20.17 28.00 33.55
CA GLY A 108 20.89 28.96 32.72
C GLY A 108 21.17 28.53 31.27
N TYR A 109 20.48 27.50 30.77
CA TYR A 109 20.57 27.05 29.38
C TYR A 109 19.76 27.95 28.43
N LEU A 110 18.62 28.46 28.89
CA LEU A 110 17.72 29.33 28.13
C LEU A 110 17.56 30.69 28.82
N ILE A 111 17.31 31.72 28.03
CA ILE A 111 16.91 33.04 28.50
C ILE A 111 15.53 33.40 27.96
N VAL A 112 14.79 34.19 28.72
CA VAL A 112 13.50 34.73 28.27
C VAL A 112 13.78 36.03 27.51
N ASP A 113 13.30 36.12 26.27
CA ASP A 113 13.30 37.37 25.50
C ASP A 113 12.23 38.31 26.06
N VAL A 114 12.66 39.39 26.71
CA VAL A 114 11.76 40.32 27.42
C VAL A 114 11.16 41.36 26.46
N THR A 115 11.63 41.42 25.21
CA THR A 115 11.23 42.44 24.24
C THR A 115 9.84 42.25 23.62
N THR A 116 9.17 41.12 23.88
CA THR A 116 7.87 40.75 23.28
C THR A 116 6.65 40.89 24.22
N ASN A 117 6.82 41.44 25.43
CA ASN A 117 5.75 41.54 26.43
C ASN A 117 4.80 42.72 26.19
N ASN A 118 3.76 42.53 25.37
CA ASN A 118 2.58 43.40 25.36
C ASN A 118 1.61 43.01 26.49
N GLY A 119 1.91 43.44 27.72
CA GLY A 119 0.93 43.81 28.76
C GLY A 119 -0.13 42.82 29.27
N ASN A 120 -0.28 41.61 28.72
CA ASN A 120 -1.28 40.63 29.17
C ASN A 120 -0.63 39.45 29.89
N ILE A 121 -1.11 39.19 31.11
CA ILE A 121 -0.66 38.14 32.04
C ILE A 121 -1.25 36.77 31.64
N SER A 122 -1.05 36.36 30.38
CA SER A 122 -1.41 35.01 29.90
C SER A 122 -0.33 34.38 29.02
N GLU A 123 0.68 33.84 29.70
CA GLU A 123 1.15 32.46 29.60
C GLU A 123 2.09 31.94 28.47
N VAL A 124 2.49 32.62 27.40
CA VAL A 124 3.54 32.07 26.48
C VAL A 124 4.71 33.04 26.34
N ARG A 125 5.95 32.57 26.53
CA ARG A 125 7.17 33.38 26.42
C ARG A 125 8.14 32.81 25.40
N LYS A 126 8.86 33.70 24.72
CA LYS A 126 9.94 33.34 23.80
C LYS A 126 11.23 33.06 24.56
N LEU A 127 11.75 31.85 24.40
CA LEU A 127 12.96 31.32 25.02
C LEU A 127 14.07 31.27 23.98
N ILE A 128 15.23 31.80 24.29
CA ILE A 128 16.39 31.87 23.37
C ILE A 128 17.56 31.09 23.99
N ILE A 129 18.34 30.42 23.14
CA ILE A 129 19.58 29.77 23.58
C ILE A 129 20.61 30.85 23.92
N LYS A 130 21.15 30.79 25.14
CA LYS A 130 21.97 31.87 25.71
C LYS A 130 23.30 32.11 24.98
N THR A 131 24.01 31.05 24.57
CA THR A 131 25.31 31.13 23.87
C THR A 131 25.48 29.98 22.88
N GLU A 132 26.39 30.12 21.91
CA GLU A 132 26.69 29.04 20.95
C GLU A 132 27.33 27.82 21.65
N ASP A 133 28.14 28.01 22.70
CA ASP A 133 28.67 26.91 23.53
C ASP A 133 27.55 26.08 24.17
N ILE A 134 26.51 26.75 24.67
CA ILE A 134 25.33 26.08 25.21
C ILE A 134 24.56 25.36 24.10
N ARG A 135 24.48 25.96 22.90
CA ARG A 135 23.87 25.33 21.74
C ARG A 135 24.60 24.05 21.34
N GLU A 136 25.93 24.06 21.27
CA GLU A 136 26.74 22.87 21.00
C GLU A 136 26.59 21.81 22.09
N PHE A 137 26.57 22.23 23.36
CA PHE A 137 26.31 21.34 24.49
C PHE A 137 24.94 20.66 24.41
N ILE A 138 23.88 21.43 24.13
CA ILE A 138 22.53 20.89 23.94
C ILE A 138 22.52 19.95 22.74
N LYS A 139 23.11 20.33 21.59
CA LYS A 139 23.23 19.47 20.40
C LYS A 139 23.89 18.12 20.71
N LYS A 140 25.01 18.13 21.44
CA LYS A 140 25.79 16.93 21.78
C LYS A 140 24.99 15.98 22.67
N ASN A 141 24.39 16.48 23.76
CA ASN A 141 23.59 15.63 24.65
C ASN A 141 22.29 15.18 23.99
N PHE A 142 21.66 16.05 23.19
CA PHE A 142 20.48 15.74 22.42
C PHE A 142 20.70 14.57 21.45
N PHE A 143 21.87 14.49 20.82
CA PHE A 143 22.23 13.35 19.97
C PHE A 143 22.27 12.02 20.74
N GLU A 144 22.84 12.01 21.94
CA GLU A 144 22.88 10.83 22.82
C GLU A 144 21.46 10.44 23.29
N TRP A 145 20.61 11.42 23.62
CA TRP A 145 19.21 11.19 23.99
C TRP A 145 18.39 10.63 22.82
N LYS A 146 18.58 11.18 21.61
CA LYS A 146 17.98 10.66 20.36
C LYS A 146 18.31 9.19 20.16
N LYS A 147 19.56 8.78 20.40
CA LYS A 147 19.99 7.37 20.30
C LYS A 147 19.29 6.45 21.31
N ASN A 148 19.09 6.90 22.55
CA ASN A 148 18.40 6.11 23.57
C ASN A 148 16.92 5.89 23.25
N LEU A 149 16.23 6.90 22.72
CA LEU A 149 14.85 6.79 22.25
C LEU A 149 14.70 5.85 21.06
N PHE A 150 15.67 5.87 20.14
CA PHE A 150 15.72 4.94 19.00
C PHE A 150 15.85 3.47 19.44
N ASN A 151 16.42 3.19 20.62
CA ASN A 151 16.55 1.83 21.15
C ASN A 151 15.23 1.26 21.70
N VAL A 152 14.19 2.07 21.84
CA VAL A 152 12.86 1.58 22.23
C VAL A 152 12.24 0.87 21.02
N GLU A 153 12.13 -0.46 21.09
CA GLU A 153 11.68 -1.32 19.98
C GLU A 153 10.40 -0.81 19.29
N LYS A 154 9.40 -0.37 20.07
CA LYS A 154 8.15 0.20 19.53
C LYS A 154 8.38 1.49 18.73
N ILE A 155 9.26 2.37 19.21
CA ILE A 155 9.59 3.63 18.52
C ILE A 155 10.35 3.32 17.25
N LYS A 156 11.39 2.48 17.32
CA LYS A 156 12.15 2.01 16.16
C LYS A 156 11.25 1.41 15.09
N ASN A 157 10.37 0.49 15.47
CA ASN A 157 9.41 -0.13 14.56
C ASN A 157 8.48 0.92 13.92
N THR A 158 8.07 1.96 14.67
CA THR A 158 7.24 3.04 14.13
C THR A 158 8.02 3.92 13.15
N ILE A 159 9.28 4.25 13.47
CA ILE A 159 10.18 5.01 12.58
C ILE A 159 10.41 4.22 11.30
N ASP A 160 10.86 2.97 11.40
CA ASP A 160 11.09 2.08 10.25
C ASP A 160 9.83 1.95 9.36
N SER A 161 8.65 1.96 9.97
CA SER A 161 7.38 1.90 9.24
C SER A 161 7.10 3.18 8.46
N LEU A 162 7.41 4.32 9.05
CA LEU A 162 7.25 5.64 8.44
C LEU A 162 8.31 5.87 7.35
N THR A 163 9.58 5.49 7.57
CA THR A 163 10.68 5.70 6.62
C THR A 163 10.67 4.71 5.47
N LYS A 164 10.16 3.48 5.67
CA LYS A 164 9.91 2.52 4.57
C LYS A 164 8.54 2.70 3.92
N PHE A 165 7.72 3.60 4.47
CA PHE A 165 6.40 3.96 3.96
C PHE A 165 5.45 2.76 3.86
N LEU A 166 5.46 1.94 4.90
CA LEU A 166 4.70 0.70 5.00
C LEU A 166 3.30 1.01 5.52
N LYS A 167 2.38 1.33 4.61
CA LYS A 167 0.97 1.70 4.88
C LYS A 167 0.35 0.94 6.07
N ASP A 168 0.38 -0.39 6.03
CA ASP A 168 -0.28 -1.22 7.05
C ASP A 168 0.42 -1.16 8.41
N LYS A 169 1.75 -0.98 8.44
CA LYS A 169 2.49 -0.76 9.70
C LYS A 169 2.30 0.64 10.26
N ILE A 170 2.24 1.66 9.40
CA ILE A 170 1.94 3.03 9.83
C ILE A 170 0.59 3.03 10.56
N LYS A 171 -0.40 2.33 9.99
CA LYS A 171 -1.71 2.12 10.61
C LYS A 171 -1.63 1.40 11.95
N SER A 172 -0.92 0.27 12.04
CA SER A 172 -0.82 -0.51 13.29
C SER A 172 -0.03 0.20 14.39
N ASN A 173 1.02 0.94 14.03
CA ASN A 173 1.95 1.54 14.97
C ASN A 173 1.50 2.91 15.47
N LEU A 174 0.77 3.69 14.65
CA LEU A 174 0.21 4.98 15.06
C LEU A 174 -1.17 4.85 15.75
N GLY A 175 -1.80 3.67 15.72
CA GLY A 175 -3.16 3.42 16.25
C GLY A 175 -3.29 3.27 17.77
N TYR A 176 -2.22 3.36 18.57
CA TYR A 176 -2.29 3.14 20.01
C TYR A 176 -1.85 4.36 20.83
N SER A 177 -2.86 5.08 21.32
CA SER A 177 -2.89 5.93 22.52
C SER A 177 -1.65 6.75 22.85
N THR A 178 -1.79 8.06 22.68
CA THR A 178 -1.18 9.01 23.60
C THR A 178 -2.26 9.38 24.61
N GLY A 179 -2.05 9.08 25.89
CA GLY A 179 -2.96 9.52 26.94
C GLY A 179 -3.18 11.03 26.87
N TYR A 180 -4.31 11.47 27.44
CA TYR A 180 -4.77 12.85 27.61
C TYR A 180 -5.65 13.44 26.50
N ASP A 181 -6.80 13.92 26.97
CA ASP A 181 -7.86 14.63 26.26
C ASP A 181 -7.53 16.12 26.16
N TYR A 182 -7.59 16.67 24.96
CA TYR A 182 -7.59 18.12 24.69
C TYR A 182 -8.54 18.43 23.52
N TYR A 183 -8.79 19.70 23.22
CA TYR A 183 -9.77 20.17 22.23
C TYR A 183 -9.45 19.73 20.77
N LYS A 184 -10.47 19.73 19.89
CA LYS A 184 -10.43 19.14 18.53
C LYS A 184 -9.24 19.55 17.64
N ASN A 185 -8.79 20.82 17.67
CA ASN A 185 -7.66 21.29 16.86
C ASN A 185 -6.29 20.84 17.41
N GLU A 186 -6.18 20.53 18.70
CA GLU A 186 -4.91 20.04 19.27
C GLU A 186 -4.62 18.58 18.89
N PHE A 187 -5.63 17.78 18.56
CA PHE A 187 -5.41 16.38 18.17
C PHE A 187 -4.61 16.25 16.88
N ILE A 188 -4.93 17.04 15.85
CA ILE A 188 -4.21 16.94 14.58
C ILE A 188 -2.78 17.45 14.71
N ASP A 189 -2.58 18.53 15.46
CA ASP A 189 -1.25 19.06 15.77
C ASP A 189 -0.42 18.09 16.59
N LYS A 190 -1.06 17.34 17.49
CA LYS A 190 -0.43 16.22 18.20
C LYS A 190 0.08 15.19 17.21
N TYR A 191 -0.79 14.61 16.37
CA TYR A 191 -0.41 13.57 15.40
C TYR A 191 0.64 14.03 14.39
N TYR A 192 0.51 15.25 13.89
CA TYR A 192 1.52 15.90 13.06
C TYR A 192 2.87 15.97 13.78
N SER A 193 2.86 16.42 15.03
CA SER A 193 4.07 16.49 15.87
C SER A 193 4.67 15.11 16.10
N ILE A 194 3.86 14.07 16.35
CA ILE A 194 4.35 12.70 16.50
C ILE A 194 5.10 12.27 15.23
N ILE A 195 4.44 12.39 14.07
CA ILE A 195 4.98 11.91 12.79
C ILE A 195 6.24 12.69 12.44
N TYR A 196 6.24 14.02 12.58
CA TYR A 196 7.41 14.86 12.39
C TYR A 196 8.56 14.42 13.30
N SER A 197 8.34 14.33 14.62
CA SER A 197 9.37 13.91 15.57
C SER A 197 9.98 12.56 15.21
N LEU A 198 9.15 11.56 14.92
CA LEU A 198 9.60 10.21 14.61
C LEU A 198 10.44 10.18 13.33
N LEU A 199 10.03 10.91 12.29
CA LEU A 199 10.78 11.00 11.05
C LEU A 199 12.10 11.77 11.22
N SER A 200 12.13 12.86 12.00
CA SER A 200 13.36 13.60 12.30
C SER A 200 14.35 12.83 13.18
N LEU A 201 13.89 11.80 13.88
CA LEU A 201 14.75 10.84 14.56
C LEU A 201 15.43 9.86 13.59
N SER A 202 14.92 9.70 12.37
CA SER A 202 15.60 8.90 11.34
C SER A 202 16.78 9.67 10.75
N ASP A 203 17.85 8.95 10.44
CA ASP A 203 18.97 9.50 9.67
C ASP A 203 18.82 9.23 8.15
N GLU A 204 17.78 8.49 7.73
CA GLU A 204 17.53 8.08 6.33
C GLU A 204 16.85 9.19 5.48
N CYS A 205 16.25 10.18 6.12
CA CYS A 205 15.46 11.20 5.43
C CYS A 205 15.55 12.59 6.08
N GLU A 206 15.32 13.62 5.28
CA GLU A 206 15.09 14.99 5.72
C GLU A 206 13.59 15.29 5.70
N VAL A 207 13.09 15.99 6.73
CA VAL A 207 11.68 16.34 6.89
C VAL A 207 11.52 17.85 6.79
N VAL A 208 10.78 18.29 5.77
CA VAL A 208 10.50 19.70 5.49
C VAL A 208 9.06 20.02 5.88
N THR A 209 8.90 21.08 6.68
CA THR A 209 7.59 21.61 7.15
C THR A 209 7.22 22.87 6.38
N LYS A 210 5.92 23.17 6.28
CA LYS A 210 5.48 24.41 5.64
C LYS A 210 5.89 25.66 6.43
N GLU A 211 6.26 26.72 5.73
CA GLU A 211 6.54 28.04 6.32
C GLU A 211 5.31 28.67 6.98
N ILE A 212 4.13 28.50 6.38
CA ILE A 212 2.87 29.07 6.88
C ILE A 212 1.88 27.95 7.20
N PHE A 213 1.57 27.79 8.48
CA PHE A 213 0.49 26.90 8.92
C PHE A 213 -0.86 27.56 8.64
N ASN A 214 -1.68 26.91 7.80
CA ASN A 214 -3.03 27.38 7.54
C ASN A 214 -3.96 26.87 8.66
N GLU A 215 -4.21 27.70 9.68
CA GLU A 215 -4.97 27.32 10.89
C GLU A 215 -6.44 26.92 10.64
N ASN A 216 -6.98 27.26 9.46
CA ASN A 216 -8.39 27.06 9.13
C ASN A 216 -8.76 25.66 8.59
N ASN A 217 -7.78 24.79 8.32
CA ASN A 217 -8.03 23.47 7.76
C ASN A 217 -7.60 22.37 8.76
N ASN A 218 -8.44 21.35 8.96
CA ASN A 218 -8.12 20.12 9.69
C ASN A 218 -7.07 19.26 8.94
N ILE A 219 -6.08 19.89 8.32
CA ILE A 219 -5.11 19.27 7.43
C ILE A 219 -3.71 19.79 7.78
N ARG A 220 -2.73 18.88 7.77
CA ARG A 220 -1.31 19.20 7.94
C ARG A 220 -0.48 18.50 6.88
N GLU A 221 0.61 19.13 6.49
CA GLU A 221 1.43 18.72 5.35
C GLU A 221 2.90 18.57 5.77
N LEU A 222 3.54 17.48 5.32
CA LEU A 222 4.96 17.20 5.50
C LEU A 222 5.54 16.74 4.18
N LEU A 223 6.69 17.31 3.82
CA LEU A 223 7.48 16.84 2.70
C LEU A 223 8.69 16.07 3.25
N ILE A 224 8.96 14.89 2.70
CA ILE A 224 10.05 14.02 3.12
C ILE A 224 10.95 13.77 1.91
N ILE A 225 12.23 14.08 2.10
CA ILE A 225 13.27 13.92 1.09
C ILE A 225 14.22 12.81 1.58
N PRO A 226 14.21 11.62 0.96
CA PRO A 226 15.20 10.59 1.25
C PRO A 226 16.62 11.12 1.05
N LYS A 227 17.55 10.86 1.98
CA LYS A 227 18.91 11.42 1.88
C LYS A 227 19.71 10.88 0.70
N ASP A 228 19.40 9.67 0.24
CA ASP A 228 19.95 9.10 -1.01
C ASP A 228 19.75 10.04 -2.21
N ASN A 229 18.75 10.93 -2.15
CA ASN A 229 18.42 11.87 -3.21
C ASN A 229 19.08 13.25 -3.01
N LEU A 230 19.72 13.50 -1.87
CA LEU A 230 20.48 14.72 -1.58
C LEU A 230 21.97 14.61 -2.00
N GLU A 231 22.51 13.40 -2.10
CA GLU A 231 23.95 13.16 -2.33
C GLU A 231 24.36 12.91 -3.80
N THR A 232 23.46 13.00 -4.78
CA THR A 232 23.79 12.58 -6.16
C THR A 232 24.32 13.73 -7.05
N ASN A 233 25.64 13.95 -6.96
CA ASN A 233 26.47 14.53 -8.03
C ASN A 233 27.10 13.44 -8.93
N THR A 234 26.60 12.20 -8.88
CA THR A 234 27.15 11.07 -9.64
C THR A 234 26.17 10.58 -10.71
N LEU A 235 26.72 10.49 -11.93
CA LEU A 235 26.11 10.27 -13.23
C LEU A 235 25.35 8.93 -13.45
N ASN A 236 24.76 8.30 -12.43
CA ASN A 236 23.93 7.11 -12.64
C ASN A 236 22.70 7.05 -11.73
N ASN A 237 21.53 7.08 -12.39
CA ASN A 237 20.15 6.89 -11.90
C ASN A 237 19.47 8.08 -11.21
N ASN A 238 18.75 8.85 -12.04
CA ASN A 238 17.63 9.74 -11.71
C ASN A 238 16.67 9.14 -10.67
N LYS A 239 16.82 9.50 -9.40
CA LYS A 239 15.75 9.28 -8.41
C LYS A 239 15.53 10.56 -7.62
N ASN A 240 14.90 11.55 -8.25
CA ASN A 240 14.25 12.65 -7.55
C ASN A 240 12.91 12.17 -6.97
N ASP A 241 12.92 11.08 -6.21
CA ASP A 241 11.72 10.50 -5.59
C ASP A 241 11.48 11.18 -4.24
N ILE A 242 10.31 11.79 -4.04
CA ILE A 242 9.94 12.40 -2.76
C ILE A 242 8.65 11.82 -2.22
N ILE A 243 8.43 12.09 -0.94
CA ILE A 243 7.27 11.59 -0.24
C ILE A 243 6.53 12.74 0.43
N TYR A 244 5.25 12.82 0.15
CA TYR A 244 4.42 13.94 0.54
C TYR A 244 3.28 13.44 1.41
N ILE A 245 3.34 13.71 2.71
CA ILE A 245 2.36 13.26 3.68
C ILE A 245 1.37 14.37 3.96
N ILE A 246 0.09 14.03 3.85
CA ILE A 246 -1.04 14.88 4.25
C ILE A 246 -1.80 14.17 5.37
N ILE A 247 -1.90 14.83 6.51
CA ILE A 247 -2.58 14.33 7.70
C ILE A 247 -3.91 15.05 7.82
N ASN A 248 -5.00 14.32 8.05
CA ASN A 248 -6.34 14.85 8.25
C ASN A 248 -6.95 14.30 9.56
N TYR A 249 -7.87 15.05 10.15
CA TYR A 249 -8.73 14.59 11.24
C TYR A 249 -10.18 14.49 10.77
N ASN A 250 -10.75 13.29 10.77
CA ASN A 250 -12.12 13.07 10.30
C ASN A 250 -12.80 11.93 11.08
N ASN A 251 -14.07 12.10 11.45
CA ASN A 251 -14.87 11.07 12.12
C ASN A 251 -14.90 9.74 11.34
N ASN A 252 -14.87 9.81 10.01
CA ASN A 252 -14.69 8.65 9.14
C ASN A 252 -13.27 8.70 8.57
N VAL A 253 -12.37 7.88 9.11
CA VAL A 253 -10.96 7.84 8.71
C VAL A 253 -10.77 7.48 7.23
N GLU A 254 -11.60 6.62 6.64
CA GLU A 254 -11.47 6.29 5.21
C GLU A 254 -11.78 7.52 4.33
N LYS A 255 -12.85 8.25 4.68
CA LYS A 255 -13.19 9.51 4.00
C LYS A 255 -12.10 10.56 4.24
N GLY A 256 -11.59 10.64 5.46
CA GLY A 256 -10.51 11.56 5.83
C GLY A 256 -9.23 11.33 5.03
N CYS A 257 -8.85 10.07 4.76
CA CYS A 257 -7.68 9.75 3.94
C CYS A 257 -7.87 10.22 2.50
N ILE A 258 -9.09 10.08 1.95
CA ILE A 258 -9.42 10.53 0.60
C ILE A 258 -9.39 12.06 0.54
N GLU A 259 -10.02 12.74 1.49
CA GLU A 259 -9.98 14.21 1.63
C GLU A 259 -8.53 14.71 1.76
N ALA A 260 -7.67 13.99 2.50
CA ALA A 260 -6.25 14.31 2.60
C ALA A 260 -5.53 14.18 1.25
N LEU A 261 -5.80 13.11 0.47
CA LEU A 261 -5.20 12.94 -0.86
C LEU A 261 -5.72 13.94 -1.89
N ASP A 262 -7.00 14.30 -1.84
CA ASP A 262 -7.62 15.29 -2.72
C ASP A 262 -7.26 16.74 -2.31
N TYR A 263 -6.76 16.95 -1.11
CA TYR A 263 -6.19 18.23 -0.72
C TYR A 263 -4.89 18.51 -1.47
N ASN A 264 -4.74 19.71 -2.02
CA ASN A 264 -3.59 20.12 -2.82
C ASN A 264 -3.30 19.18 -4.02
N GLU A 265 -4.26 19.08 -4.95
CA GLU A 265 -4.12 18.26 -6.17
C GLU A 265 -3.00 18.76 -7.09
N ASN A 266 -2.68 20.05 -7.03
CA ASN A 266 -1.61 20.67 -7.82
C ASN A 266 -0.21 20.36 -7.28
N LEU A 267 -0.10 19.72 -6.10
CA LEU A 267 1.16 19.36 -5.45
C LEU A 267 2.09 20.58 -5.25
N ILE A 268 1.52 21.68 -4.74
CA ILE A 268 2.26 22.91 -4.45
C ILE A 268 2.65 22.94 -2.97
N PHE A 269 3.94 22.98 -2.66
CA PHE A 269 4.48 23.09 -1.31
C PHE A 269 5.29 24.38 -1.18
N ASP A 270 4.88 25.32 -0.33
CA ASP A 270 5.50 26.65 -0.16
C ASP A 270 5.87 27.35 -1.48
N LYS A 271 4.90 27.38 -2.41
CA LYS A 271 4.99 27.95 -3.78
C LYS A 271 5.86 27.18 -4.76
N ILE A 272 6.46 26.07 -4.33
CA ILE A 272 7.19 25.14 -5.20
C ILE A 272 6.20 24.13 -5.79
N GLU A 273 6.15 24.03 -7.11
CA GLU A 273 5.38 23.00 -7.79
C GLU A 273 6.20 21.71 -7.85
N LEU A 274 5.86 20.75 -6.98
CA LEU A 274 6.66 19.53 -6.80
C LEU A 274 6.80 18.72 -8.10
N LYS A 275 5.83 18.79 -9.01
CA LYS A 275 5.86 18.07 -10.31
C LYS A 275 6.93 18.57 -11.29
N ASN A 276 7.43 19.79 -11.11
CA ASN A 276 8.48 20.35 -11.97
C ASN A 276 9.88 19.96 -11.51
N GLU A 277 10.03 19.77 -10.20
CA GLU A 277 11.30 19.51 -9.52
C GLU A 277 11.58 18.01 -9.35
N TYR A 278 10.53 17.22 -9.14
CA TYR A 278 10.65 15.81 -8.77
C TYR A 278 10.05 14.88 -9.81
N ASP A 279 10.76 13.80 -10.11
CA ASP A 279 10.30 12.79 -11.05
C ASP A 279 9.14 12.01 -10.45
N LYS A 280 9.17 11.68 -9.16
CA LYS A 280 8.12 10.86 -8.55
C LYS A 280 7.78 11.35 -7.16
N ILE A 281 6.48 11.41 -6.88
CA ILE A 281 5.92 11.94 -5.65
C ILE A 281 4.95 10.90 -5.10
N ILE A 282 5.37 10.17 -4.06
CA ILE A 282 4.46 9.26 -3.37
C ILE A 282 3.68 10.06 -2.34
N LYS A 283 2.39 10.27 -2.59
CA LYS A 283 1.53 11.08 -1.72
C LYS A 283 0.78 10.18 -0.76
N PHE A 284 0.96 10.35 0.54
CA PHE A 284 0.24 9.64 1.59
C PHE A 284 -0.86 10.52 2.18
N GLY A 285 -2.08 9.99 2.24
CA GLY A 285 -3.18 10.54 3.02
C GLY A 285 -3.35 9.72 4.29
N ILE A 286 -3.10 10.33 5.44
CA ILE A 286 -3.24 9.74 6.76
C ILE A 286 -4.42 10.40 7.45
N ALA A 287 -5.35 9.63 7.99
CA ALA A 287 -6.46 10.18 8.74
C ALA A 287 -6.61 9.59 10.13
N PHE A 288 -6.91 10.46 11.09
CA PHE A 288 -7.10 10.10 12.48
C PHE A 288 -8.53 10.38 12.96
N ASN A 289 -9.05 9.49 13.80
CA ASN A 289 -10.21 9.71 14.65
C ASN A 289 -9.93 9.11 16.03
N LYS A 290 -9.62 9.96 17.02
CA LYS A 290 -9.20 9.50 18.34
C LYS A 290 -8.07 8.47 18.21
N LYS A 291 -8.30 7.21 18.59
CA LYS A 291 -7.30 6.12 18.51
C LYS A 291 -7.30 5.39 17.17
N ILE A 292 -8.19 5.71 16.24
CA ILE A 292 -8.28 5.03 14.94
C ILE A 292 -7.45 5.81 13.93
N CYS A 293 -6.58 5.09 13.20
CA CYS A 293 -5.78 5.61 12.10
C CYS A 293 -6.10 4.80 10.84
N ASP A 294 -6.14 5.46 9.68
CA ASP A 294 -6.04 4.79 8.39
C ASP A 294 -5.08 5.54 7.48
N VAL A 295 -4.56 4.84 6.46
CA VAL A 295 -3.55 5.36 5.56
C VAL A 295 -3.85 4.91 4.14
N ILE A 296 -3.81 5.82 3.17
CA ILE A 296 -3.88 5.54 1.74
C ILE A 296 -2.71 6.27 1.07
N TYR A 297 -2.21 5.75 -0.04
CA TYR A 297 -1.25 6.48 -0.86
C TYR A 297 -1.66 6.44 -2.33
N GLU A 298 -1.14 7.41 -3.06
CA GLU A 298 -1.17 7.46 -4.51
C GLU A 298 0.22 7.84 -5.02
N ILE A 299 0.57 7.38 -6.21
CA ILE A 299 1.81 7.74 -6.87
C ILE A 299 1.48 8.87 -7.85
N ASN A 300 2.23 9.95 -7.76
CA ASN A 300 2.16 11.07 -8.68
C ASN A 300 3.50 11.18 -9.41
N TYR A 301 3.41 11.56 -10.66
CA TYR A 301 4.53 11.59 -11.58
C TYR A 301 4.81 13.04 -12.00
N GLY A 302 6.08 13.41 -12.01
CA GLY A 302 6.55 14.70 -12.48
C GLY A 302 6.41 14.87 -13.98
N ASN A 303 6.50 16.12 -14.43
CA ASN A 303 6.29 16.49 -15.84
C ASN A 303 7.37 15.95 -16.79
N LYS A 304 8.51 15.48 -16.27
CA LYS A 304 9.68 15.04 -17.05
C LYS A 304 9.86 13.53 -17.12
N ILE A 305 8.90 12.73 -16.64
CA ILE A 305 9.08 11.28 -16.57
C ILE A 305 9.24 10.65 -17.96
N LYS A 306 10.27 9.82 -18.07
CA LYS A 306 10.43 8.85 -19.16
C LYS A 306 9.72 7.55 -18.78
N GLU A 307 9.03 6.93 -19.74
CA GLU A 307 8.40 5.62 -19.55
C GLU A 307 9.41 4.60 -19.01
N LYS A 308 8.94 3.65 -18.18
CA LYS A 308 9.79 2.61 -17.60
C LYS A 308 10.54 1.88 -18.72
N GLU A 309 11.85 2.07 -18.82
CA GLU A 309 12.70 1.33 -19.75
C GLU A 309 12.70 -0.15 -19.33
N MET A 310 12.03 -0.98 -20.11
CA MET A 310 12.02 -2.42 -19.87
C MET A 310 13.30 -3.05 -20.42
N GLN A 311 13.88 -3.99 -19.66
CA GLN A 311 15.07 -4.69 -20.14
C GLN A 311 14.70 -5.56 -21.35
N LYS A 312 15.69 -5.88 -22.18
CA LYS A 312 15.52 -6.69 -23.40
C LYS A 312 15.41 -8.20 -23.12
N GLU A 313 15.04 -8.59 -21.90
CA GLU A 313 14.81 -10.00 -21.57
C GLU A 313 13.37 -10.40 -21.94
N ILE A 314 13.21 -11.52 -22.62
CA ILE A 314 11.91 -11.90 -23.21
C ILE A 314 11.16 -12.82 -22.29
N TYR A 315 9.95 -12.42 -21.92
CA TYR A 315 9.02 -13.24 -21.14
C TYR A 315 7.89 -13.80 -22.00
N THR A 316 7.63 -15.11 -21.87
CA THR A 316 6.51 -15.80 -22.53
C THR A 316 5.63 -16.59 -21.56
N GLY A 317 5.76 -16.33 -20.25
CA GLY A 317 4.98 -17.01 -19.21
C GLY A 317 3.64 -16.30 -18.91
N GLU A 318 3.01 -16.71 -17.81
CA GLU A 318 1.65 -16.28 -17.42
C GLU A 318 1.63 -15.48 -16.10
N LYS A 319 2.76 -15.28 -15.42
CA LYS A 319 2.87 -14.56 -14.13
C LYS A 319 3.35 -13.12 -14.34
N PHE A 320 2.46 -12.16 -14.16
CA PHE A 320 2.75 -10.74 -14.40
C PHE A 320 3.78 -10.18 -13.41
N GLN A 321 3.61 -10.43 -12.11
CA GLN A 321 4.56 -10.01 -11.07
C GLN A 321 6.01 -10.44 -11.38
N TYR A 322 6.23 -11.70 -11.77
CA TYR A 322 7.56 -12.20 -12.11
C TYR A 322 8.15 -11.41 -13.28
N ALA A 323 7.38 -11.25 -14.35
CA ALA A 323 7.85 -10.54 -15.53
C ALA A 323 8.17 -9.07 -15.24
N SER A 324 7.41 -8.40 -14.37
CA SER A 324 7.69 -7.02 -13.97
C SER A 324 8.89 -6.91 -13.03
N ASN A 325 9.05 -7.80 -12.05
CA ASN A 325 10.12 -7.74 -11.05
C ASN A 325 11.49 -8.09 -11.65
N GLU A 326 11.52 -9.07 -12.55
CA GLU A 326 12.73 -9.41 -13.32
C GLU A 326 12.97 -8.42 -14.48
N ASN A 327 12.23 -7.31 -14.53
CA ASN A 327 12.30 -6.27 -15.57
C ASN A 327 12.25 -6.81 -17.01
N CYS A 328 11.57 -7.93 -17.22
CA CYS A 328 11.38 -8.49 -18.56
C CYS A 328 10.62 -7.51 -19.46
N TYR A 329 10.86 -7.64 -20.76
CA TYR A 329 10.14 -6.93 -21.79
C TYR A 329 8.66 -7.34 -21.80
N LEU A 330 7.78 -6.39 -21.50
CA LEU A 330 6.34 -6.50 -21.55
C LEU A 330 5.76 -5.37 -22.41
N ILE A 331 4.69 -5.67 -23.13
CA ILE A 331 3.85 -4.60 -23.68
C ILE A 331 2.86 -4.21 -22.60
N ASP A 332 2.86 -2.94 -22.24
CA ASP A 332 2.02 -2.44 -21.17
C ASP A 332 0.52 -2.49 -21.56
N LYS A 333 -0.20 -3.43 -20.95
CA LYS A 333 -1.66 -3.58 -21.08
C LYS A 333 -2.39 -3.16 -19.81
N THR A 334 -1.71 -2.52 -18.86
CA THR A 334 -2.27 -2.17 -17.54
C THR A 334 -3.42 -1.17 -17.62
N LYS A 335 -3.56 -0.42 -18.73
CA LYS A 335 -4.77 0.37 -19.03
C LYS A 335 -6.09 -0.40 -18.90
N MET A 336 -6.05 -1.73 -19.03
CA MET A 336 -7.20 -2.61 -18.78
C MET A 336 -7.77 -2.41 -17.37
N ILE A 337 -6.90 -2.22 -16.36
CA ILE A 337 -7.31 -1.97 -14.97
C ILE A 337 -8.04 -0.63 -14.86
N SER A 338 -7.51 0.44 -15.48
CA SER A 338 -8.16 1.75 -15.51
C SER A 338 -9.57 1.66 -16.10
N LYS A 339 -9.74 0.87 -17.18
CA LYS A 339 -11.05 0.62 -17.79
C LYS A 339 -11.99 -0.15 -16.87
N LEU A 340 -11.50 -1.08 -16.07
CA LEU A 340 -12.32 -1.81 -15.09
C LEU A 340 -12.79 -0.90 -13.95
N ILE A 341 -11.91 -0.03 -13.43
CA ILE A 341 -12.21 0.88 -12.32
C ILE A 341 -13.24 1.94 -12.72
N ASN A 342 -13.09 2.52 -13.92
CA ASN A 342 -13.90 3.66 -14.36
C ASN A 342 -15.30 3.29 -14.87
N ARG A 343 -15.61 2.00 -15.03
CA ARG A 343 -16.90 1.54 -15.58
C ARG A 343 -17.90 1.24 -14.46
N LYS A 344 -19.03 1.92 -14.50
CA LYS A 344 -20.17 1.69 -13.60
C LYS A 344 -21.23 0.84 -14.28
N GLY A 345 -21.91 -0.01 -13.50
CA GLY A 345 -23.09 -0.77 -13.94
C GLY A 345 -22.80 -2.09 -14.64
N ILE A 346 -21.53 -2.50 -14.78
CA ILE A 346 -21.16 -3.81 -15.32
C ILE A 346 -20.35 -4.56 -14.27
N ASN A 347 -20.90 -5.68 -13.82
CA ASN A 347 -20.30 -6.47 -12.73
C ASN A 347 -19.72 -7.81 -13.23
N ALA A 348 -19.91 -8.19 -14.49
CA ALA A 348 -19.40 -9.45 -15.03
C ALA A 348 -19.01 -9.31 -16.51
N TYR A 349 -17.80 -9.76 -16.85
CA TYR A 349 -17.26 -9.74 -18.21
C TYR A 349 -16.93 -11.15 -18.68
N LEU A 350 -17.33 -11.47 -19.91
CA LEU A 350 -16.89 -12.66 -20.62
C LEU A 350 -15.95 -12.24 -21.74
N ILE A 351 -14.67 -12.56 -21.61
CA ILE A 351 -13.64 -12.14 -22.56
C ILE A 351 -13.15 -13.36 -23.35
N THR A 352 -13.52 -13.41 -24.63
CA THR A 352 -13.09 -14.48 -25.54
C THR A 352 -12.04 -13.98 -26.51
N ARG A 353 -10.90 -14.66 -26.54
CA ARG A 353 -9.79 -14.37 -27.46
C ARG A 353 -9.16 -15.67 -27.95
N PRO A 354 -8.49 -15.67 -29.12
CA PRO A 354 -7.74 -16.82 -29.58
C PRO A 354 -6.73 -17.34 -28.55
N ARG A 355 -6.23 -18.55 -28.74
CA ARG A 355 -5.18 -19.12 -27.88
C ARG A 355 -3.94 -18.22 -27.86
N ARG A 356 -3.31 -18.11 -26.69
CA ARG A 356 -2.06 -17.37 -26.48
C ARG A 356 -2.12 -15.86 -26.80
N PHE A 357 -3.30 -15.26 -26.64
CA PHE A 357 -3.54 -13.81 -26.78
C PHE A 357 -3.25 -12.98 -25.51
N GLY A 358 -2.64 -13.57 -24.48
CA GLY A 358 -2.33 -12.89 -23.22
C GLY A 358 -3.44 -12.93 -22.15
N LYS A 359 -4.46 -13.79 -22.31
CA LYS A 359 -5.59 -13.91 -21.36
C LYS A 359 -5.14 -14.15 -19.92
N SER A 360 -4.42 -15.24 -19.68
CA SER A 360 -3.93 -15.63 -18.35
C SER A 360 -2.97 -14.60 -17.75
N LEU A 361 -2.08 -14.02 -18.57
CA LEU A 361 -1.17 -12.96 -18.15
C LEU A 361 -1.93 -11.71 -17.68
N ASN A 362 -2.96 -11.29 -18.42
CA ASN A 362 -3.80 -10.16 -18.03
C ASN A 362 -4.61 -10.45 -16.75
N LEU A 363 -5.10 -11.69 -16.56
CA LEU A 363 -5.75 -12.06 -15.30
C LEU A 363 -4.76 -12.06 -14.12
N SER A 364 -3.54 -12.55 -14.30
CA SER A 364 -2.46 -12.42 -13.30
C SER A 364 -2.20 -10.96 -12.98
N MET A 365 -2.09 -10.09 -13.99
CA MET A 365 -1.90 -8.65 -13.81
C MET A 365 -3.04 -8.02 -13.00
N ILE A 366 -4.30 -8.35 -13.30
CA ILE A 366 -5.46 -7.83 -12.55
C ILE A 366 -5.42 -8.33 -11.11
N LYS A 367 -5.13 -9.62 -10.92
CA LYS A 367 -4.97 -10.20 -9.58
C LYS A 367 -3.89 -9.46 -8.79
N ASP A 368 -2.71 -9.29 -9.38
CA ASP A 368 -1.55 -8.64 -8.76
C ASP A 368 -1.86 -7.18 -8.39
N PHE A 369 -2.70 -6.48 -9.15
CA PHE A 369 -3.09 -5.10 -8.83
C PHE A 369 -4.09 -5.01 -7.67
N PHE A 370 -5.16 -5.81 -7.68
CA PHE A 370 -6.26 -5.63 -6.74
C PHE A 370 -6.09 -6.42 -5.43
N GLU A 371 -5.42 -7.58 -5.47
CA GLU A 371 -5.34 -8.51 -4.35
C GLU A 371 -4.60 -7.91 -3.15
N LYS A 372 -5.26 -7.93 -1.99
CA LYS A 372 -4.63 -7.48 -0.75
C LYS A 372 -3.57 -8.50 -0.29
N PRO A 373 -2.29 -8.08 -0.10
CA PRO A 373 -1.26 -8.96 0.43
C PRO A 373 -1.52 -9.32 1.89
N ILE A 374 -1.05 -10.49 2.34
CA ILE A 374 -1.28 -10.96 3.72
C ILE A 374 -0.22 -10.40 4.67
N ASN A 375 1.02 -10.30 4.20
CA ASN A 375 2.18 -9.98 5.03
C ASN A 375 3.14 -9.05 4.29
N GLU A 376 4.14 -8.57 5.03
CA GLU A 376 5.12 -7.59 4.57
C GLU A 376 5.91 -8.09 3.37
N LYS A 377 6.37 -9.33 3.42
CA LYS A 377 7.14 -9.93 2.33
C LYS A 377 6.35 -9.90 1.02
N GLU A 378 5.08 -10.30 1.06
CA GLU A 378 4.22 -10.27 -0.13
C GLU A 378 3.94 -8.84 -0.61
N ASN A 379 3.82 -7.87 0.31
CA ASN A 379 3.60 -6.47 -0.05
C ASN A 379 4.86 -5.83 -0.67
N GLU A 380 6.05 -6.13 -0.14
CA GLU A 380 7.34 -5.67 -0.67
C GLU A 380 7.57 -6.20 -2.08
N ASP A 381 7.33 -7.50 -2.31
CA ASP A 381 7.46 -8.13 -3.61
C ASP A 381 6.50 -7.54 -4.67
N LYS A 382 5.44 -6.83 -4.25
CA LYS A 382 4.41 -6.25 -5.12
C LYS A 382 4.44 -4.71 -5.22
N LYS A 383 5.19 -4.00 -4.37
CA LYS A 383 5.11 -2.53 -4.19
C LYS A 383 5.39 -1.72 -5.46
N PHE A 384 6.29 -2.19 -6.31
CA PHE A 384 6.73 -1.46 -7.52
C PHE A 384 6.39 -2.17 -8.83
N VAL A 385 5.54 -3.19 -8.79
CA VAL A 385 5.13 -3.97 -9.97
C VAL A 385 4.45 -3.10 -11.03
N PHE A 386 3.71 -2.07 -10.61
CA PHE A 386 2.97 -1.18 -11.52
C PHE A 386 3.60 0.21 -11.67
N ASP A 387 4.77 0.42 -11.10
CA ASP A 387 5.45 1.71 -11.16
C ASP A 387 5.88 2.04 -12.59
N GLY A 388 5.53 3.22 -13.08
CA GLY A 388 5.82 3.70 -14.43
C GLY A 388 4.94 3.10 -15.54
N LEU A 389 3.95 2.27 -15.18
CA LEU A 389 2.98 1.69 -16.12
C LEU A 389 1.74 2.57 -16.29
N GLU A 390 0.97 2.37 -17.36
CA GLU A 390 -0.18 3.17 -17.75
C GLU A 390 -1.25 3.26 -16.64
N VAL A 391 -1.46 2.20 -15.85
CA VAL A 391 -2.41 2.22 -14.74
C VAL A 391 -2.01 3.18 -13.62
N SER A 392 -0.72 3.33 -13.33
CA SER A 392 -0.24 4.17 -12.23
C SER A 392 -0.19 5.66 -12.59
N LYS A 393 -0.28 6.00 -13.89
CA LYS A 393 -0.38 7.39 -14.36
C LYS A 393 -1.64 8.11 -13.89
N ASP A 394 -2.75 7.38 -13.65
CA ASP A 394 -3.95 7.94 -13.02
C ASP A 394 -4.00 7.60 -11.52
N ARG A 395 -3.78 8.62 -10.69
CA ARG A 395 -3.78 8.53 -9.22
C ARG A 395 -5.05 7.90 -8.65
N LYS A 396 -6.21 8.04 -9.31
CA LYS A 396 -7.48 7.44 -8.84
C LYS A 396 -7.44 5.92 -8.90
N ASN A 397 -6.74 5.34 -9.87
CA ASN A 397 -6.59 3.88 -9.95
C ASN A 397 -5.85 3.33 -8.72
N MET A 398 -4.83 4.03 -8.25
CA MET A 398 -4.03 3.62 -7.09
C MET A 398 -4.86 3.53 -5.80
N ARG A 399 -6.04 4.16 -5.75
CA ARG A 399 -7.01 3.97 -4.66
C ARG A 399 -7.60 2.58 -4.60
N HIS A 400 -7.44 1.76 -5.62
CA HIS A 400 -7.93 0.38 -5.67
C HIS A 400 -6.81 -0.66 -5.50
N PHE A 401 -5.54 -0.22 -5.57
CA PHE A 401 -4.37 -1.07 -5.46
C PHE A 401 -4.30 -1.79 -4.10
N HIS A 402 -4.15 -3.12 -4.12
CA HIS A 402 -4.03 -3.99 -2.94
C HIS A 402 -5.16 -3.85 -1.89
N LYS A 403 -6.41 -3.68 -2.32
CA LYS A 403 -7.55 -3.47 -1.39
C LYS A 403 -8.59 -4.59 -1.36
N TYR A 404 -8.55 -5.54 -2.29
CA TYR A 404 -9.66 -6.45 -2.52
C TYR A 404 -9.28 -7.91 -2.23
N PRO A 405 -10.21 -8.72 -1.72
CA PRO A 405 -10.13 -10.16 -1.89
C PRO A 405 -10.37 -10.52 -3.37
N VAL A 406 -9.44 -11.26 -3.97
CA VAL A 406 -9.50 -11.69 -5.38
C VAL A 406 -9.55 -13.21 -5.47
N ILE A 407 -10.72 -13.75 -5.82
CA ILE A 407 -10.92 -15.19 -6.02
C ILE A 407 -10.47 -15.54 -7.43
N TYR A 408 -9.48 -16.42 -7.56
CA TYR A 408 -8.94 -16.86 -8.84
C TYR A 408 -9.14 -18.37 -9.03
N LEU A 409 -9.83 -18.76 -10.10
CA LEU A 409 -10.08 -20.15 -10.51
C LEU A 409 -9.46 -20.40 -11.89
N ASN A 410 -8.77 -21.52 -12.09
CA ASN A 410 -8.11 -21.83 -13.35
C ASN A 410 -8.49 -23.25 -13.83
N PHE A 411 -9.19 -23.35 -14.96
CA PHE A 411 -9.68 -24.63 -15.46
C PHE A 411 -8.76 -25.32 -16.48
N LYS A 412 -7.49 -24.88 -16.58
CA LYS A 412 -6.48 -25.44 -17.50
C LYS A 412 -6.19 -26.92 -17.30
N SER A 413 -6.26 -27.42 -16.07
CA SER A 413 -5.83 -28.78 -15.68
C SER A 413 -6.90 -29.87 -15.89
N ASN A 414 -8.00 -29.60 -16.59
CA ASN A 414 -8.98 -30.64 -16.92
C ASN A 414 -8.46 -31.57 -18.04
N ASN A 415 -7.40 -32.33 -17.75
CA ASN A 415 -6.78 -33.33 -18.63
C ASN A 415 -7.30 -34.75 -18.34
N ASN A 416 -8.47 -34.87 -17.72
CA ASN A 416 -9.03 -36.17 -17.37
C ASN A 416 -9.23 -36.97 -18.66
N LYS A 417 -8.56 -38.13 -18.73
CA LYS A 417 -8.72 -39.12 -19.79
C LYS A 417 -10.03 -39.90 -19.64
N GLU A 418 -10.69 -39.78 -18.48
CA GLU A 418 -11.92 -40.46 -18.11
C GLU A 418 -13.11 -39.49 -18.22
N ASP A 419 -13.98 -39.83 -19.15
CA ASP A 419 -14.99 -38.96 -19.77
C ASP A 419 -16.36 -39.03 -19.10
N ASP A 420 -16.40 -39.00 -17.77
CA ASP A 420 -17.66 -39.07 -17.03
C ASP A 420 -17.97 -37.76 -16.31
N ASN A 421 -19.25 -37.37 -16.27
CA ASN A 421 -19.76 -36.14 -15.65
C ASN A 421 -19.29 -35.95 -14.19
N SER A 422 -19.12 -37.04 -13.45
CA SER A 422 -18.59 -37.05 -12.08
C SER A 422 -17.16 -36.49 -12.00
N SER A 423 -16.34 -36.67 -13.04
CA SER A 423 -14.96 -36.20 -13.08
C SER A 423 -14.88 -34.67 -13.18
N ILE A 424 -15.80 -34.04 -13.93
CA ILE A 424 -15.90 -32.57 -14.04
C ILE A 424 -16.33 -31.96 -12.71
N ILE A 425 -17.34 -32.53 -12.06
CA ILE A 425 -17.82 -32.09 -10.75
C ILE A 425 -16.71 -32.23 -9.70
N ASN A 426 -15.99 -33.35 -9.68
CA ASN A 426 -14.85 -33.55 -8.78
C ASN A 426 -13.69 -32.59 -9.08
N PHE A 427 -13.44 -32.28 -10.36
CA PHE A 427 -12.48 -31.25 -10.75
C PHE A 427 -12.86 -29.88 -10.20
N LEU A 428 -14.12 -29.46 -10.35
CA LEU A 428 -14.61 -28.20 -9.79
C LEU A 428 -14.51 -28.17 -8.26
N LYS A 429 -14.91 -29.26 -7.58
CA LYS A 429 -14.74 -29.41 -6.12
C LYS A 429 -13.28 -29.24 -5.70
N LYS A 430 -12.34 -29.79 -6.47
CA LYS A 430 -10.90 -29.68 -6.21
C LYS A 430 -10.41 -28.24 -6.37
N GLU A 431 -10.77 -27.55 -7.45
CA GLU A 431 -10.39 -26.16 -7.67
C GLU A 431 -10.96 -25.25 -6.57
N ILE A 432 -12.23 -25.44 -6.20
CA ILE A 432 -12.88 -24.67 -5.12
C ILE A 432 -12.22 -24.95 -3.77
N SER A 433 -11.97 -26.23 -3.44
CA SER A 433 -11.22 -26.61 -2.23
C SER A 433 -9.85 -25.95 -2.17
N SER A 434 -9.14 -25.82 -3.30
CA SER A 434 -7.85 -25.13 -3.34
C SER A 434 -7.96 -23.64 -3.01
N VAL A 435 -9.04 -22.97 -3.44
CA VAL A 435 -9.33 -21.56 -3.12
C VAL A 435 -9.65 -21.38 -1.64
N PHE A 436 -10.45 -22.28 -1.06
CA PHE A 436 -10.74 -22.26 0.39
C PHE A 436 -9.46 -22.45 1.21
N ASN A 437 -8.61 -23.43 0.83
CA ASN A 437 -7.30 -23.61 1.44
C ASN A 437 -6.40 -22.36 1.30
N TYR A 438 -6.43 -21.73 0.13
CA TYR A 438 -5.69 -20.49 -0.13
C TYR A 438 -6.11 -19.38 0.81
N TYR A 439 -7.41 -19.19 1.05
CA TYR A 439 -7.94 -18.12 1.90
C TYR A 439 -7.88 -18.41 3.39
N LYS A 440 -7.98 -19.68 3.81
CA LYS A 440 -7.87 -20.07 5.23
C LYS A 440 -6.55 -19.60 5.86
N LYS A 441 -5.49 -19.59 5.06
CA LYS A 441 -4.15 -19.08 5.46
C LYS A 441 -4.04 -17.55 5.46
N ARG A 442 -5.01 -16.83 4.90
CA ARG A 442 -5.00 -15.37 4.71
C ARG A 442 -5.93 -14.61 5.65
N ILE A 443 -6.89 -15.31 6.23
CA ILE A 443 -7.88 -14.72 7.14
C ILE A 443 -7.66 -15.25 8.56
N ASP A 444 -8.13 -14.47 9.52
CA ASP A 444 -8.25 -14.94 10.90
C ASP A 444 -9.47 -15.86 11.00
N PHE A 445 -9.26 -17.15 10.71
CA PHE A 445 -10.31 -18.16 10.63
C PHE A 445 -11.13 -18.27 11.92
N ASN A 446 -10.52 -17.98 13.07
CA ASN A 446 -11.16 -18.03 14.38
C ASN A 446 -12.20 -16.92 14.60
N LYS A 447 -12.17 -15.85 13.79
CA LYS A 447 -13.17 -14.77 13.84
C LYS A 447 -14.48 -15.11 13.11
N LEU A 448 -14.50 -16.18 12.30
CA LEU A 448 -15.73 -16.66 11.69
C LEU A 448 -16.62 -17.33 12.75
N SER A 449 -17.93 -17.30 12.54
CA SER A 449 -18.88 -18.05 13.39
C SER A 449 -18.63 -19.56 13.30
N ARG A 450 -19.06 -20.32 14.33
CA ARG A 450 -18.90 -21.78 14.34
C ARG A 450 -19.53 -22.45 13.12
N ASP A 451 -20.73 -22.03 12.73
CA ASP A 451 -21.44 -22.55 11.56
C ASP A 451 -20.67 -22.28 10.25
N GLN A 452 -20.11 -21.08 10.10
CA GLN A 452 -19.27 -20.74 8.94
C GLN A 452 -17.99 -21.59 8.92
N GLN A 453 -17.36 -21.84 10.07
CA GLN A 453 -16.17 -22.67 10.16
C GLN A 453 -16.48 -24.13 9.77
N GLU A 454 -17.60 -24.67 10.23
CA GLU A 454 -18.04 -26.03 9.88
C GLU A 454 -18.30 -26.16 8.37
N GLU A 455 -19.06 -25.24 7.78
CA GLU A 455 -19.36 -25.25 6.35
C GLU A 455 -18.08 -25.07 5.51
N TRP A 456 -17.19 -24.17 5.92
CA TRP A 456 -15.88 -24.01 5.27
C TRP A 456 -15.09 -25.31 5.27
N ASN A 457 -14.99 -25.99 6.42
CA ASN A 457 -14.24 -27.23 6.54
C ASN A 457 -14.85 -28.35 5.67
N LYS A 458 -16.18 -28.44 5.55
CA LYS A 458 -16.85 -29.39 4.64
C LYS A 458 -16.45 -29.16 3.18
N ILE A 459 -16.47 -27.90 2.72
CA ILE A 459 -16.10 -27.54 1.34
C ILE A 459 -14.60 -27.80 1.09
N GLU A 460 -13.75 -27.40 2.03
CA GLU A 460 -12.30 -27.62 1.98
C GLU A 460 -11.94 -29.11 1.89
N GLN A 461 -12.59 -29.95 2.69
CA GLN A 461 -12.38 -31.40 2.71
C GLN A 461 -13.07 -32.13 1.54
N LYS A 462 -13.91 -31.42 0.78
CA LYS A 462 -14.71 -31.96 -0.33
C LYS A 462 -15.66 -33.06 0.14
N SER A 463 -16.27 -32.88 1.32
CA SER A 463 -17.20 -33.85 1.91
C SER A 463 -18.38 -34.17 0.99
N ASP A 464 -18.98 -35.33 1.20
CA ASP A 464 -20.21 -35.71 0.50
C ASP A 464 -21.37 -34.78 0.89
N GLY A 465 -22.21 -34.42 -0.09
CA GLY A 465 -23.34 -33.48 0.10
C GLY A 465 -23.02 -32.00 -0.12
N VAL A 466 -21.76 -31.62 -0.37
CA VAL A 466 -21.41 -30.20 -0.69
C VAL A 466 -22.10 -29.74 -1.99
N ILE A 467 -22.92 -28.70 -1.87
CA ILE A 467 -23.64 -28.06 -2.98
C ILE A 467 -22.72 -27.04 -3.66
N LEU A 468 -22.12 -27.43 -4.78
CA LEU A 468 -21.15 -26.61 -5.53
C LEU A 468 -21.64 -25.19 -5.81
N GLN A 469 -22.92 -25.06 -6.14
CA GLN A 469 -23.57 -23.84 -6.64
C GLN A 469 -23.37 -22.64 -5.70
N SER A 470 -23.45 -22.86 -4.39
CA SER A 470 -23.42 -21.78 -3.38
C SER A 470 -22.03 -21.51 -2.80
N THR A 471 -21.02 -22.36 -3.10
CA THR A 471 -19.71 -22.33 -2.44
C THR A 471 -18.95 -21.02 -2.61
N ILE A 472 -18.92 -20.45 -3.82
CA ILE A 472 -18.21 -19.19 -4.08
C ILE A 472 -18.95 -18.00 -3.46
N LYS A 473 -20.28 -18.00 -3.49
CA LYS A 473 -21.09 -16.97 -2.81
C LYS A 473 -20.87 -17.01 -1.30
N PHE A 474 -20.83 -18.21 -0.71
CA PHE A 474 -20.50 -18.41 0.70
C PHE A 474 -19.09 -17.86 1.02
N LEU A 475 -18.09 -18.21 0.21
CA LEU A 475 -16.73 -17.67 0.36
C LEU A 475 -16.72 -16.13 0.30
N CYS A 476 -17.41 -15.52 -0.68
CA CYS A 476 -17.49 -14.07 -0.77
C CYS A 476 -18.11 -13.43 0.49
N THR A 477 -19.09 -14.10 1.11
CA THR A 477 -19.72 -13.64 2.37
C THR A 477 -18.69 -13.59 3.50
N CYS A 478 -17.97 -14.69 3.72
CA CYS A 478 -16.92 -14.78 4.75
C CYS A 478 -15.79 -13.76 4.51
N LEU A 479 -15.37 -13.59 3.24
CA LEU A 479 -14.33 -12.62 2.89
C LEU A 479 -14.80 -11.18 3.05
N LYS A 480 -16.06 -10.87 2.74
CA LYS A 480 -16.62 -9.53 2.98
C LYS A 480 -16.61 -9.17 4.46
N GLU A 481 -16.90 -10.11 5.35
CA GLU A 481 -16.85 -9.88 6.80
C GLU A 481 -15.44 -9.55 7.28
N PHE A 482 -14.42 -10.24 6.76
CA PHE A 482 -13.02 -10.02 7.14
C PHE A 482 -12.40 -8.78 6.48
N TYR A 483 -12.51 -8.65 5.15
CA TYR A 483 -11.87 -7.59 4.36
C TYR A 483 -12.69 -6.29 4.33
N LYS A 484 -13.97 -6.32 4.74
CA LYS A 484 -14.95 -5.22 4.63
C LYS A 484 -15.18 -4.74 3.18
N ARG A 485 -14.68 -5.48 2.19
CA ARG A 485 -14.80 -5.18 0.76
C ARG A 485 -15.46 -6.33 -0.01
N ASN A 486 -16.13 -5.98 -1.10
CA ASN A 486 -16.69 -6.96 -2.03
C ASN A 486 -15.55 -7.66 -2.78
N CYS A 487 -15.81 -8.88 -3.25
CA CYS A 487 -14.81 -9.75 -3.86
C CYS A 487 -14.73 -9.54 -5.37
N ILE A 488 -13.52 -9.66 -5.92
CA ILE A 488 -13.30 -9.76 -7.36
C ILE A 488 -13.17 -11.23 -7.71
N ILE A 489 -13.82 -11.68 -8.79
CA ILE A 489 -13.81 -13.09 -9.20
C ILE A 489 -13.20 -13.21 -10.59
N LEU A 490 -12.16 -14.01 -10.73
CA LEU A 490 -11.42 -14.24 -11.97
C LEU A 490 -11.46 -15.74 -12.29
N ILE A 491 -11.96 -16.11 -13.48
CA ILE A 491 -12.03 -17.50 -13.94
C ILE A 491 -11.32 -17.61 -15.29
N ASP A 492 -10.27 -18.43 -15.35
CA ASP A 492 -9.53 -18.69 -16.59
C ASP A 492 -9.88 -20.03 -17.24
N GLU A 493 -9.77 -20.05 -18.57
CA GLU A 493 -10.07 -21.19 -19.46
C GLU A 493 -11.42 -21.86 -19.18
N TYR A 494 -12.46 -21.03 -18.96
CA TYR A 494 -13.77 -21.51 -18.55
C TYR A 494 -14.38 -22.53 -19.52
N ASP A 495 -14.11 -22.37 -20.82
CA ASP A 495 -14.60 -23.20 -21.92
C ASP A 495 -14.03 -24.63 -21.91
N LYS A 496 -13.06 -24.94 -21.04
CA LYS A 496 -12.56 -26.31 -20.83
C LYS A 496 -13.50 -27.19 -20.05
N ILE A 497 -14.39 -26.62 -19.22
CA ILE A 497 -15.39 -27.43 -18.49
C ILE A 497 -16.56 -27.81 -19.39
N PHE A 498 -16.84 -27.01 -20.43
CA PHE A 498 -17.93 -27.21 -21.39
C PHE A 498 -17.51 -28.07 -22.60
N SER A 499 -16.78 -29.16 -22.37
CA SER A 499 -16.32 -30.05 -23.45
C SER A 499 -17.47 -30.83 -24.12
N GLU A 500 -17.27 -31.31 -25.35
CA GLU A 500 -18.23 -32.14 -26.13
C GLU A 500 -18.74 -33.40 -25.38
N LYS A 501 -18.16 -33.72 -24.21
CA LYS A 501 -18.45 -34.93 -23.43
C LYS A 501 -19.36 -34.67 -22.21
N LEU A 502 -19.84 -33.44 -22.04
CA LEU A 502 -20.93 -33.11 -21.12
C LEU A 502 -22.23 -33.73 -21.63
N LYS A 503 -22.43 -35.02 -21.34
CA LYS A 503 -23.55 -35.81 -21.84
C LYS A 503 -24.83 -35.66 -21.00
N SER A 504 -24.75 -35.14 -19.76
CA SER A 504 -25.95 -35.02 -18.90
C SER A 504 -26.41 -33.58 -18.70
N GLU A 505 -27.70 -33.36 -18.93
CA GLU A 505 -28.40 -32.11 -18.62
C GLU A 505 -28.26 -31.72 -17.14
N SER A 506 -28.18 -32.70 -16.23
CA SER A 506 -28.01 -32.49 -14.79
C SER A 506 -26.68 -31.81 -14.42
N THR A 507 -25.59 -32.20 -15.09
CA THR A 507 -24.25 -31.62 -14.85
C THR A 507 -24.17 -30.23 -15.45
N PHE A 508 -24.72 -30.07 -16.65
CA PHE A 508 -24.84 -28.76 -17.28
C PHE A 508 -25.65 -27.80 -16.42
N GLY A 509 -26.79 -28.25 -15.86
CA GLY A 509 -27.61 -27.51 -14.91
C GLY A 509 -26.84 -27.11 -13.64
N THR A 510 -26.03 -28.03 -13.09
CA THR A 510 -25.18 -27.74 -11.92
C THR A 510 -24.16 -26.65 -12.20
N ILE A 511 -23.47 -26.71 -13.35
CA ILE A 511 -22.51 -25.69 -13.78
C ILE A 511 -23.23 -24.36 -14.05
N LYS A 512 -24.41 -24.39 -14.69
CA LYS A 512 -25.25 -23.21 -14.93
C LYS A 512 -25.58 -22.48 -13.63
N THR A 513 -26.07 -23.21 -12.63
CA THR A 513 -26.42 -22.63 -11.34
C THR A 513 -25.18 -22.12 -10.61
N PHE A 514 -24.04 -22.80 -10.70
CA PHE A 514 -22.77 -22.32 -10.17
C PHE A 514 -22.37 -20.94 -10.73
N PHE A 515 -22.40 -20.73 -12.05
CA PHE A 515 -22.11 -19.41 -12.64
C PHE A 515 -23.17 -18.38 -12.28
N SER A 516 -24.45 -18.76 -12.25
CA SER A 516 -25.56 -17.88 -11.85
C SER A 516 -25.38 -17.36 -10.42
N ASP A 517 -25.15 -18.25 -9.46
CA ASP A 517 -25.00 -17.91 -8.04
C ASP A 517 -23.70 -17.13 -7.79
N THR A 518 -22.66 -17.39 -8.58
CA THR A 518 -21.38 -16.68 -8.48
C THR A 518 -21.46 -15.24 -8.98
N PHE A 519 -22.12 -14.98 -10.12
CA PHE A 519 -22.06 -13.68 -10.80
C PHE A 519 -23.37 -12.85 -10.77
N LYS A 520 -24.53 -13.48 -10.74
CA LYS A 520 -25.83 -12.80 -10.73
C LYS A 520 -26.44 -12.75 -9.33
N GLY A 521 -26.41 -13.88 -8.61
CA GLY A 521 -26.99 -14.01 -7.28
C GLY A 521 -26.09 -13.55 -6.12
N ASN A 522 -25.01 -12.81 -6.40
CA ASN A 522 -23.96 -12.50 -5.43
C ASN A 522 -23.83 -10.99 -5.17
N ASP A 523 -24.48 -10.51 -4.11
CA ASP A 523 -24.41 -9.10 -3.68
C ASP A 523 -23.01 -8.69 -3.17
N TYR A 524 -22.16 -9.67 -2.90
CA TYR A 524 -20.78 -9.48 -2.45
C TYR A 524 -19.77 -9.44 -3.61
N LEU A 525 -20.22 -9.52 -4.86
CA LEU A 525 -19.38 -9.34 -6.04
C LEU A 525 -19.07 -7.85 -6.25
N HIS A 526 -17.79 -7.53 -6.49
CA HIS A 526 -17.38 -6.22 -6.97
C HIS A 526 -17.41 -6.19 -8.50
N PHE A 527 -16.63 -7.07 -9.13
CA PHE A 527 -16.76 -7.43 -10.53
C PHE A 527 -16.16 -8.82 -10.79
N GLY A 528 -16.55 -9.40 -11.91
CA GLY A 528 -16.15 -10.72 -12.36
C GLY A 528 -15.55 -10.70 -13.76
N ILE A 529 -14.50 -11.49 -14.00
CA ILE A 529 -13.95 -11.70 -15.35
C ILE A 529 -13.82 -13.20 -15.60
N VAL A 530 -14.38 -13.63 -16.72
CA VAL A 530 -14.29 -15.00 -17.21
C VAL A 530 -13.58 -14.96 -18.56
N THR A 531 -12.50 -15.72 -18.72
CA THR A 531 -11.72 -15.80 -19.96
C THR A 531 -11.79 -17.17 -20.60
N GLY A 532 -11.86 -17.20 -21.94
CA GLY A 532 -11.89 -18.44 -22.71
C GLY A 532 -11.50 -18.24 -24.17
N CYS A 533 -11.46 -19.32 -24.95
CA CYS A 533 -11.30 -19.24 -26.40
C CYS A 533 -12.63 -19.09 -27.12
N LEU A 534 -13.68 -19.73 -26.61
CA LEU A 534 -15.00 -19.79 -27.23
C LEU A 534 -16.05 -19.21 -26.29
N ASP A 535 -17.11 -18.62 -26.87
CA ASP A 535 -18.32 -18.20 -26.13
C ASP A 535 -19.36 -19.34 -26.15
N ILE A 536 -19.06 -20.43 -25.43
CA ILE A 536 -19.88 -21.65 -25.38
C ILE A 536 -20.48 -21.81 -23.98
N GLY A 537 -21.66 -22.43 -23.93
CA GLY A 537 -22.35 -22.83 -22.70
C GLY A 537 -23.05 -21.66 -22.01
N LEU A 538 -22.45 -20.47 -21.99
CA LEU A 538 -22.98 -19.28 -21.32
C LEU A 538 -24.22 -18.68 -22.02
N ASN A 539 -24.40 -18.95 -23.31
CA ASN A 539 -25.52 -18.44 -24.13
C ASN A 539 -26.77 -19.30 -24.06
N GLU A 540 -26.59 -20.60 -23.88
CA GLU A 540 -27.67 -21.56 -23.57
C GLU A 540 -28.14 -21.41 -22.10
N LEU A 541 -27.47 -20.55 -21.31
CA LEU A 541 -27.92 -20.15 -19.97
C LEU A 541 -29.11 -19.17 -20.01
N ASN A 542 -30.02 -19.31 -20.98
CA ASN A 542 -31.30 -18.61 -20.99
C ASN A 542 -31.94 -18.73 -19.60
N SER A 543 -32.02 -17.58 -18.90
CA SER A 543 -32.50 -17.30 -17.54
C SER A 543 -31.46 -17.12 -16.39
N GLY A 544 -30.27 -17.70 -16.46
CA GLY A 544 -29.33 -17.79 -15.32
C GLY A 544 -28.19 -16.77 -15.29
N ALA A 545 -27.55 -16.48 -16.43
CA ALA A 545 -26.29 -15.71 -16.48
C ALA A 545 -26.28 -14.60 -17.55
N ASN A 546 -27.44 -13.99 -17.83
CA ASN A 546 -27.57 -12.92 -18.85
C ASN A 546 -26.86 -11.60 -18.48
N ASN A 547 -26.16 -11.54 -17.34
CA ASN A 547 -25.49 -10.32 -16.85
C ASN A 547 -24.04 -10.18 -17.37
N PHE A 548 -23.56 -11.14 -18.16
CA PHE A 548 -22.22 -11.05 -18.76
C PHE A 548 -22.18 -10.05 -19.90
N THR A 549 -21.31 -9.07 -19.77
CA THR A 549 -20.89 -8.24 -20.89
C THR A 549 -19.87 -9.01 -21.73
N LYS A 550 -20.29 -9.44 -22.91
CA LYS A 550 -19.45 -10.21 -23.84
C LYS A 550 -18.47 -9.30 -24.58
N CYS A 551 -17.22 -9.70 -24.55
CA CYS A 551 -16.09 -9.00 -25.14
C CYS A 551 -15.34 -10.01 -26.02
N SER A 552 -15.72 -10.12 -27.29
CA SER A 552 -15.12 -11.05 -28.24
C SER A 552 -14.26 -10.32 -29.26
N LEU A 553 -13.46 -11.05 -30.04
CA LEU A 553 -12.70 -10.44 -31.15
C LEU A 553 -13.65 -9.77 -32.17
N LEU A 554 -14.84 -10.33 -32.38
CA LEU A 554 -15.83 -9.79 -33.33
C LEU A 554 -16.56 -8.55 -32.83
N LYS A 555 -16.67 -8.37 -31.51
CA LYS A 555 -17.32 -7.21 -30.89
C LYS A 555 -16.80 -7.03 -29.47
N ASP A 556 -16.03 -5.96 -29.26
CA ASP A 556 -15.55 -5.56 -27.95
C ASP A 556 -15.50 -4.04 -27.83
N ASN A 557 -16.31 -3.51 -26.92
CA ASN A 557 -16.42 -2.08 -26.67
C ASN A 557 -15.54 -1.59 -25.51
N TYR A 558 -14.86 -2.53 -24.83
CA TYR A 558 -14.19 -2.29 -23.57
C TYR A 558 -12.70 -2.63 -23.68
N PHE A 559 -12.35 -3.81 -24.17
CA PHE A 559 -11.00 -4.38 -24.10
C PHE A 559 -10.41 -4.71 -25.48
N SER A 560 -10.88 -4.06 -26.54
CA SER A 560 -10.42 -4.28 -27.92
C SER A 560 -8.92 -4.09 -28.13
N ASP A 561 -8.30 -3.20 -27.35
CA ASP A 561 -6.88 -2.83 -27.38
C ASP A 561 -6.05 -3.41 -26.21
N CYS A 562 -6.68 -4.19 -25.33
CA CYS A 562 -6.04 -4.78 -24.15
C CYS A 562 -5.50 -6.20 -24.40
N TYR A 563 -5.79 -6.79 -25.56
CA TYR A 563 -5.38 -8.15 -25.94
C TYR A 563 -4.77 -8.17 -27.33
N GLY A 564 -3.77 -9.03 -27.52
CA GLY A 564 -2.99 -9.00 -28.75
C GLY A 564 -2.04 -7.80 -28.81
N PHE A 565 -1.15 -7.81 -29.81
CA PHE A 565 -0.31 -6.65 -30.12
C PHE A 565 -0.91 -5.89 -31.28
N THR A 566 -1.05 -4.58 -31.13
CA THR A 566 -1.39 -3.67 -32.22
C THR A 566 -0.20 -3.49 -33.16
N GLU A 567 -0.43 -2.85 -34.31
CA GLU A 567 0.62 -2.58 -35.27
C GLU A 567 1.72 -1.66 -34.71
N ASP A 568 1.34 -0.66 -33.91
CA ASP A 568 2.30 0.25 -33.28
C ASP A 568 3.09 -0.44 -32.15
N GLU A 569 2.43 -1.29 -31.36
CA GLU A 569 3.11 -2.13 -30.37
C GLU A 569 4.09 -3.11 -31.03
N LEU A 570 3.75 -3.68 -32.20
CA LEU A 570 4.67 -4.50 -32.96
C LEU A 570 5.88 -3.69 -33.44
N LYS A 571 5.67 -2.48 -33.98
CA LYS A 571 6.79 -1.61 -34.38
C LYS A 571 7.74 -1.35 -33.22
N ASN A 572 7.20 -1.04 -32.04
CA ASN A 572 7.99 -0.79 -30.83
C ASN A 572 8.77 -2.04 -30.38
N VAL A 573 8.15 -3.22 -30.44
CA VAL A 573 8.85 -4.49 -30.15
C VAL A 573 10.02 -4.67 -31.13
N LEU A 574 9.78 -4.55 -32.43
CA LEU A 574 10.82 -4.77 -33.44
C LEU A 574 11.97 -3.76 -33.30
N SER A 575 11.67 -2.48 -33.06
CA SER A 575 12.70 -1.45 -32.86
C SER A 575 13.53 -1.70 -31.61
N ASN A 576 12.90 -2.07 -30.49
CA ASN A 576 13.60 -2.32 -29.22
C ASN A 576 14.59 -3.49 -29.32
N PHE A 577 14.29 -4.47 -30.17
CA PHE A 577 15.15 -5.62 -30.44
C PHE A 577 16.01 -5.48 -31.70
N ASN A 578 16.09 -4.30 -32.31
CA ASN A 578 16.88 -4.01 -33.52
C ASN A 578 16.54 -4.91 -34.73
N ILE A 579 15.28 -5.35 -34.83
CA ILE A 579 14.77 -6.14 -35.97
C ILE A 579 14.24 -5.14 -36.99
N SER A 580 14.92 -4.99 -38.13
CA SER A 580 14.56 -4.03 -39.17
C SER A 580 14.30 -4.70 -40.53
N ASP A 581 13.43 -4.08 -41.34
CA ASP A 581 13.07 -4.57 -42.68
C ASP A 581 14.21 -4.44 -43.72
N SER A 582 15.28 -3.70 -43.42
CA SER A 582 16.17 -3.09 -44.42
C SER A 582 17.17 -4.02 -45.14
N LYS A 583 17.28 -5.31 -44.78
CA LYS A 583 18.35 -6.19 -45.30
C LYS A 583 17.90 -7.56 -45.85
N GLU A 584 16.63 -7.92 -45.77
CA GLU A 584 16.14 -9.17 -46.37
C GLU A 584 15.76 -8.93 -47.83
N LYS A 585 16.76 -8.86 -48.73
CA LYS A 585 16.55 -9.16 -50.15
C LYS A 585 16.93 -10.62 -50.35
N SER A 586 15.93 -11.48 -50.47
CA SER A 586 16.09 -12.84 -50.99
C SER A 586 15.33 -12.92 -52.32
N ASP A 587 15.91 -13.59 -53.30
CA ASP A 587 15.48 -13.59 -54.71
C ASP A 587 14.03 -14.10 -54.96
N ASP A 588 13.34 -14.63 -53.95
CA ASP A 588 12.01 -15.25 -54.09
C ASP A 588 10.86 -14.65 -53.23
N ILE A 589 11.10 -13.60 -52.42
CA ILE A 589 10.03 -13.01 -51.56
C ILE A 589 10.20 -11.48 -51.47
N GLU A 590 9.28 -10.75 -52.11
CA GLU A 590 9.24 -9.27 -52.19
C GLU A 590 8.81 -8.57 -50.88
N ASP A 591 8.44 -9.35 -49.86
CA ASP A 591 7.81 -8.86 -48.63
C ASP A 591 8.80 -8.76 -47.46
N GLY A 592 9.02 -7.55 -46.93
CA GLY A 592 9.82 -7.31 -45.72
C GLY A 592 9.33 -8.07 -44.48
N ILE A 593 10.16 -8.14 -43.43
CA ILE A 593 9.87 -8.96 -42.23
C ILE A 593 8.52 -8.62 -41.60
N LYS A 594 8.08 -7.35 -41.61
CA LYS A 594 6.74 -6.97 -41.11
C LYS A 594 5.59 -7.68 -41.83
N GLU A 595 5.64 -7.79 -43.16
CA GLU A 595 4.58 -8.42 -43.94
C GLU A 595 4.63 -9.95 -43.76
N ARG A 596 5.82 -10.54 -43.66
CA ARG A 596 6.00 -11.95 -43.27
C ARG A 596 5.40 -12.24 -41.89
N LEU A 597 5.63 -11.37 -40.90
CA LEU A 597 5.05 -11.48 -39.55
C LEU A 597 3.53 -11.30 -39.56
N LYS A 598 3.00 -10.38 -40.38
CA LYS A 598 1.56 -10.19 -40.56
C LYS A 598 0.88 -11.42 -41.15
N LYS A 599 1.46 -11.99 -42.21
CA LYS A 599 0.99 -13.24 -42.82
C LYS A 599 1.05 -14.44 -41.86
N LYS A 600 2.06 -14.50 -40.99
CA LYS A 600 2.30 -15.66 -40.12
C LYS A 600 1.61 -15.59 -38.75
N TYR A 601 1.57 -14.42 -38.13
CA TYR A 601 1.17 -14.23 -36.73
C TYR A 601 0.10 -13.15 -36.53
N GLY A 602 -0.18 -12.35 -37.56
CA GLY A 602 -1.16 -11.26 -37.55
C GLY A 602 -2.53 -11.65 -38.13
N GLY A 603 -3.19 -10.66 -38.72
CA GLY A 603 -4.43 -10.84 -39.49
C GLY A 603 -5.73 -10.78 -38.67
N TYR A 604 -5.65 -10.64 -37.35
CA TYR A 604 -6.85 -10.46 -36.53
C TYR A 604 -7.33 -9.02 -36.59
N SER A 605 -8.64 -8.81 -36.52
CA SER A 605 -9.24 -7.48 -36.37
C SER A 605 -10.25 -7.50 -35.25
N CYS A 606 -10.30 -6.42 -34.46
CA CYS A 606 -11.28 -6.27 -33.40
C CYS A 606 -12.22 -5.11 -33.69
N VAL A 607 -13.52 -5.39 -33.71
CA VAL A 607 -14.55 -4.37 -33.91
C VAL A 607 -14.95 -3.79 -32.56
N SER A 608 -14.94 -2.47 -32.46
CA SER A 608 -15.39 -1.72 -31.28
C SER A 608 -16.32 -0.59 -31.69
N ASN A 609 -17.05 -0.03 -30.73
CA ASN A 609 -17.89 1.16 -30.95
C ASN A 609 -17.12 2.39 -31.49
N ILE A 610 -15.79 2.45 -31.32
CA ILE A 610 -14.95 3.59 -31.73
C ILE A 610 -14.30 3.31 -33.11
N GLY A 611 -14.43 2.09 -33.63
CA GLY A 611 -13.87 1.68 -34.93
C GLY A 611 -13.33 0.26 -34.92
N ILE A 612 -12.72 -0.13 -36.04
CA ILE A 612 -12.09 -1.44 -36.23
C ILE A 612 -10.58 -1.31 -36.00
N ILE A 613 -10.07 -1.99 -35.00
CA ILE A 613 -8.63 -2.17 -34.80
C ILE A 613 -8.17 -3.30 -35.72
N LYS A 614 -7.47 -2.94 -36.80
CA LYS A 614 -6.93 -3.90 -37.77
C LYS A 614 -5.55 -4.39 -37.34
N ASN A 615 -5.10 -5.50 -37.95
CA ASN A 615 -3.75 -6.04 -37.80
C ASN A 615 -3.34 -6.28 -36.33
N ILE A 616 -4.17 -7.01 -35.58
CA ILE A 616 -3.80 -7.47 -34.25
C ILE A 616 -2.98 -8.76 -34.40
N TYR A 617 -1.86 -8.85 -33.68
CA TYR A 617 -0.91 -9.95 -33.73
C TYR A 617 -0.99 -10.84 -32.49
N ASN A 618 -0.70 -12.13 -32.66
CA ASN A 618 -0.59 -13.09 -31.56
C ASN A 618 0.66 -12.81 -30.70
N PRO A 619 0.51 -12.35 -29.43
CA PRO A 619 1.62 -11.93 -28.58
C PRO A 619 2.67 -12.99 -28.39
N TYR A 620 2.26 -14.21 -28.05
CA TYR A 620 3.19 -15.31 -27.79
C TYR A 620 4.04 -15.64 -29.02
N SER A 621 3.43 -15.65 -30.21
CA SER A 621 4.16 -15.96 -31.44
C SER A 621 5.16 -14.88 -31.79
N ILE A 622 4.82 -13.60 -31.60
CA ILE A 622 5.75 -12.48 -31.78
C ILE A 622 6.89 -12.57 -30.77
N MET A 623 6.61 -12.74 -29.48
CA MET A 623 7.67 -12.84 -28.47
C MET A 623 8.59 -14.04 -28.70
N LYS A 624 8.06 -15.19 -29.15
CA LYS A 624 8.89 -16.35 -29.54
C LYS A 624 9.73 -16.09 -30.79
N PHE A 625 9.17 -15.38 -31.77
CA PHE A 625 9.92 -14.95 -32.94
C PHE A 625 11.10 -14.06 -32.52
N VAL A 626 10.85 -13.04 -31.68
CA VAL A 626 11.92 -12.17 -31.16
C VAL A 626 12.93 -12.99 -30.37
N GLN A 627 12.49 -13.93 -29.53
CA GLN A 627 13.40 -14.77 -28.74
C GLN A 627 14.39 -15.56 -29.60
N LYS A 628 13.92 -16.08 -30.75
CA LYS A 628 14.76 -16.84 -31.69
C LYS A 628 15.67 -15.94 -32.54
N ASN A 629 15.26 -14.70 -32.78
CA ASN A 629 15.87 -13.82 -33.78
C ASN A 629 16.61 -12.60 -33.21
N LYS A 630 16.52 -12.32 -31.90
CA LYS A 630 17.11 -11.13 -31.26
C LYS A 630 18.63 -10.96 -31.45
N ASN A 631 19.34 -12.05 -31.76
CA ASN A 631 20.79 -12.04 -31.99
C ASN A 631 21.15 -12.01 -33.49
N LYS A 632 20.16 -12.02 -34.38
CA LYS A 632 20.35 -12.01 -35.83
C LYS A 632 20.21 -10.60 -36.38
N ARG A 633 20.93 -10.33 -37.47
CA ARG A 633 20.84 -9.04 -38.19
C ARG A 633 20.05 -9.16 -39.50
N ASP A 634 19.92 -10.38 -40.01
CA ASP A 634 19.25 -10.78 -41.24
C ASP A 634 18.79 -12.26 -41.15
N ASN A 635 18.12 -12.78 -42.18
CA ASN A 635 17.65 -14.16 -42.28
C ASN A 635 16.83 -14.61 -41.08
N PHE A 636 15.74 -13.86 -40.82
CA PHE A 636 14.86 -14.12 -39.70
C PHE A 636 14.05 -15.41 -39.92
N GLU A 637 14.10 -16.28 -38.92
CA GLU A 637 13.41 -17.56 -38.92
C GLU A 637 12.01 -17.42 -38.32
N LEU A 638 10.99 -17.69 -39.13
CA LEU A 638 9.62 -17.85 -38.67
C LEU A 638 9.35 -19.34 -38.43
N SER A 639 8.64 -19.65 -37.34
CA SER A 639 8.24 -21.02 -37.01
C SER A 639 6.77 -21.09 -36.59
N ASN A 640 6.21 -22.29 -36.57
CA ASN A 640 4.82 -22.54 -36.18
C ASN A 640 4.69 -22.57 -34.65
N TYR A 641 4.87 -21.43 -33.99
CA TYR A 641 4.95 -21.37 -32.53
C TYR A 641 3.67 -21.84 -31.83
N TRP A 642 2.49 -21.64 -32.43
CA TRP A 642 1.18 -21.89 -31.80
C TRP A 642 0.48 -23.20 -32.20
N ILE A 643 0.88 -23.84 -33.30
CA ILE A 643 0.17 -25.02 -33.83
C ILE A 643 0.32 -26.25 -32.91
N TYR A 644 1.46 -26.37 -32.20
CA TYR A 644 1.77 -27.52 -31.34
C TYR A 644 1.34 -27.34 -29.87
N SER A 645 0.50 -26.34 -29.55
CA SER A 645 0.10 -26.01 -28.16
C SER A 645 -0.81 -27.03 -27.50
N GLU A 646 -1.71 -27.63 -28.29
CA GLU A 646 -2.79 -28.52 -27.84
C GLU A 646 -3.33 -29.21 -29.10
N LYS A 647 -3.68 -30.49 -29.02
CA LYS A 647 -4.28 -31.22 -30.15
C LYS A 647 -5.57 -30.52 -30.57
N ASN A 648 -5.72 -30.18 -31.86
CA ASN A 648 -6.93 -29.62 -32.46
C ASN A 648 -8.09 -30.64 -32.53
N GLU A 649 -8.24 -31.51 -31.52
CA GLU A 649 -9.25 -32.57 -31.50
C GLU A 649 -10.67 -32.01 -31.52
N LYS A 650 -10.96 -30.93 -30.77
CA LYS A 650 -12.29 -30.27 -30.79
C LYS A 650 -12.69 -29.80 -32.20
N LEU A 651 -11.81 -29.06 -32.89
CA LEU A 651 -12.10 -28.59 -34.25
C LEU A 651 -12.19 -29.76 -35.24
N LYS A 652 -11.29 -30.75 -35.13
CA LYS A 652 -11.32 -31.95 -35.98
C LYS A 652 -12.61 -32.75 -35.79
N ASN A 653 -13.12 -32.85 -34.56
CA ASN A 653 -14.35 -33.58 -34.27
C ASN A 653 -15.60 -32.82 -34.70
N LEU A 654 -15.67 -31.51 -34.45
CA LEU A 654 -16.72 -30.65 -35.02
C LEU A 654 -16.79 -30.78 -36.53
N LEU A 655 -15.64 -30.72 -37.22
CA LEU A 655 -15.58 -30.90 -38.66
C LEU A 655 -15.95 -32.33 -39.10
N LYS A 656 -15.64 -33.36 -38.30
CA LYS A 656 -16.09 -34.74 -38.54
C LYS A 656 -17.59 -34.93 -38.38
N ASN A 657 -18.26 -34.13 -37.56
CA ASN A 657 -19.72 -34.21 -37.36
C ASN A 657 -20.50 -33.37 -38.39
N ILE A 658 -19.80 -32.55 -39.18
CA ILE A 658 -20.38 -31.74 -40.27
C ILE A 658 -20.44 -32.53 -41.60
N VAL A 659 -19.63 -33.59 -41.71
CA VAL A 659 -19.63 -34.57 -42.81
C VAL A 659 -20.40 -35.81 -42.35
#